data_AF-A0A5M9NU81-F1
#
_entry.id   AF-A0A5M9NU81-F1
#
_cell.length_a   1.000
_cell.length_b   1.000
_cell.length_c   1.000
_cell.angle_alpha   90.00
_cell.angle_beta   90.00
_cell.angle_gamma   90.00
#
_symmetry.space_group_name_H-M   'P 1'
#
loop_
_entity.id
_entity.type
_entity.pdbx_description
1 polymer ?
#
loop_
_entity_poly.entity_id
_entity_poly.type
_entity_poly.pdbx_seq_one_letter_code
_entity_poly.pdbx_strand_id
1 'polypeptide(L)'
;MAEQITFTTKQKRAASIACQQWGHLHVYPQKPKAVEVLAERPVFDREPEGMSVIERNLYDINPDDHAWRKQYFAELPEYLVKYFATRYINIFKKKGKGGGRAAANIFLRERMSPASDRVRMVLAKYKKLPTTQKVALLSEQHDDTEQSDFAHQANSKAEQIRFDFDKAEKNRKPVKSRILAELEQDELKEMAFKLSSIIISYQATLTSTIECDTEEGESMAALMVYRQCADLIEDFGIKAPGAGKKLKPDNIFQFISKMRCEKWWFGRLSKARKIMREHLAIAMGQVSSKASPYASWDCVREHKEQQKRNWEAIQNMSLFDEETGEEADLADMVLKSVSNPAIRRHELMVRCRGCEDIATSLGLQGLFLTLTTPAQFHNSYKKGGFIGHWNGASPRDAQAYLNNVWQRIRAKLGREEIRWFGVRVAEPHHDGTPHWHLLLWVKPEEVLRVTDIFIRYAVKADMHELLPQKQWPSVDSFVRVNKSVNPFKVYSKVYADNFPVKMKRNCPEVVIPDSAQRLPIAEKTLTTLNVDYSARCDVGFIDPEQGTATGYIAKYISKNIDGFAMDDEVSDETGKLVKDMAKNVSAWKSRWNIRQFQFFGGAPVTTYRELRRFANQNKKAFMEYLFMQERVDLLTIYSMLQRDLVGPIKPSKLITNKELMQVIGDSYQARGDSKQSSVAGTLAAADHGNWQGYIMGQGGPFVKRDDLLIVNVYQELPFASPHGETVRKLEGFQTPDEVVKTRLKVWTIKKKSKVDEEAETGALALSGASGSSRSSVNNCTEPEKVQVCDQLTRLLAPNEILANSPPNIDDFALTALLKGSSLKVDNETSLKIRPAEVDEHGNKRPAQLVEVSRAPADDLKWMDFEGWDQLFTQPEQVKDEYQQPDLSFFPELESDWPLA
;
A
#
# COMPACT_ATOMS: atom_id res chain seq x y z
N MET A 1 13.59 -64.69 49.26
CA MET A 1 14.56 -65.64 48.68
C MET A 1 15.13 -64.99 47.44
N ALA A 2 16.38 -64.53 47.51
CA ALA A 2 17.05 -63.86 46.40
C ALA A 2 17.73 -64.93 45.54
N GLU A 3 17.19 -65.22 44.36
CA GLU A 3 17.87 -66.05 43.37
C GLU A 3 19.01 -65.25 42.74
N GLN A 4 20.23 -65.68 43.05
CA GLN A 4 21.47 -65.16 42.50
C GLN A 4 21.56 -65.51 41.02
N ILE A 5 21.54 -64.50 40.16
CA ILE A 5 21.90 -64.64 38.74
C ILE A 5 23.38 -65.01 38.68
N THR A 6 23.68 -66.25 38.28
CA THR A 6 25.04 -66.78 38.14
C THR A 6 25.49 -66.70 36.69
N PHE A 7 26.66 -66.10 36.45
CA PHE A 7 27.28 -66.05 35.12
C PHE A 7 27.67 -67.44 34.63
N THR A 8 27.36 -67.75 33.37
CA THR A 8 27.76 -68.99 32.72
C THR A 8 29.28 -69.08 32.55
N THR A 9 29.84 -70.29 32.50
CA THR A 9 31.29 -70.54 32.35
C THR A 9 31.89 -69.89 31.11
N LYS A 10 31.09 -69.69 30.05
CA LYS A 10 31.50 -69.01 28.81
C LYS A 10 31.65 -67.49 29.00
N GLN A 11 30.77 -66.87 29.77
CA GLN A 11 30.82 -65.44 30.11
C GLN A 11 31.99 -65.11 31.04
N LYS A 12 32.28 -65.98 32.04
CA LYS A 12 33.46 -65.84 32.91
C LYS A 12 34.77 -65.93 32.12
N ARG A 13 34.83 -66.79 31.10
CA ARG A 13 36.03 -66.94 30.24
C ARG A 13 36.24 -65.76 29.30
N ALA A 14 35.17 -65.18 28.74
CA ALA A 14 35.25 -63.97 27.92
C ALA A 14 35.67 -62.73 28.73
N ALA A 15 35.17 -62.58 29.96
CA ALA A 15 35.59 -61.51 30.87
C ALA A 15 37.08 -61.63 31.28
N SER A 16 37.58 -62.86 31.48
CA SER A 16 38.99 -63.11 31.80
C SER A 16 39.94 -62.77 30.64
N ILE A 17 39.54 -63.04 29.39
CA ILE A 17 40.32 -62.67 28.19
C ILE A 17 40.33 -61.14 28.00
N ALA A 18 39.21 -60.46 28.24
CA ALA A 18 39.14 -58.99 28.17
C ALA A 18 40.00 -58.31 29.25
N CYS A 19 40.04 -58.84 30.48
CA CYS A 19 40.90 -58.34 31.55
C CYS A 19 42.40 -58.54 31.27
N GLN A 20 42.79 -59.63 30.60
CA GLN A 20 44.20 -59.87 30.22
C GLN A 20 44.69 -58.92 29.10
N GLN A 21 43.80 -58.43 28.24
CA GLN A 21 44.15 -57.48 27.17
C GLN A 21 44.24 -56.01 27.65
N TRP A 22 43.69 -55.68 28.81
CA TRP A 22 43.69 -54.33 29.38
C TRP A 22 44.90 -54.02 30.29
N GLY A 23 45.79 -54.98 30.52
CA GLY A 23 46.92 -54.87 31.46
C GLY A 23 48.20 -54.16 30.96
N HIS A 24 48.27 -53.66 29.72
CA HIS A 24 49.54 -53.23 29.12
C HIS A 24 49.69 -51.76 28.68
N LEU A 25 48.79 -50.85 29.06
CA LEU A 25 48.93 -49.42 28.71
C LEU A 25 48.81 -48.49 29.93
N HIS A 26 49.71 -48.68 30.90
CA HIS A 26 50.14 -47.59 31.80
C HIS A 26 51.48 -47.05 31.30
N VAL A 27 51.52 -45.79 30.86
CA VAL A 27 52.77 -45.04 30.65
C VAL A 27 52.63 -43.64 31.24
N TYR A 28 53.38 -43.40 32.32
CA TYR A 28 53.84 -42.09 32.80
C TYR A 28 55.36 -41.99 32.52
N PRO A 29 55.96 -40.79 32.59
CA PRO A 29 56.43 -39.99 31.45
C PRO A 29 57.86 -40.34 30.98
N GLN A 30 58.15 -40.20 29.67
CA GLN A 30 59.54 -40.19 29.18
C GLN A 30 59.96 -38.77 28.76
N LYS A 31 61.20 -38.41 29.13
CA LYS A 31 61.88 -37.16 28.77
C LYS A 31 61.94 -36.96 27.24
N PRO A 32 61.88 -35.71 26.75
CA PRO A 32 61.74 -35.43 25.33
C PRO A 32 63.00 -35.83 24.56
N LYS A 33 62.84 -36.69 23.54
CA LYS A 33 63.85 -36.91 22.50
C LYS A 33 63.65 -35.86 21.40
N ALA A 34 64.72 -35.16 21.06
CA ALA A 34 64.77 -34.26 19.92
C ALA A 34 64.47 -35.04 18.64
N VAL A 35 63.39 -34.66 17.95
CA VAL A 35 63.05 -35.13 16.61
C VAL A 35 63.09 -33.91 15.70
N GLU A 36 63.92 -34.01 14.67
CA GLU A 36 64.06 -33.02 13.62
C GLU A 36 62.73 -32.76 12.91
N VAL A 37 62.49 -31.47 12.67
CA VAL A 37 61.31 -30.90 12.03
C VAL A 37 61.24 -31.38 10.59
N LEU A 38 60.39 -32.39 10.33
CA LEU A 38 59.93 -32.73 8.99
C LEU A 38 58.59 -32.03 8.75
N ALA A 39 58.64 -31.03 7.87
CA ALA A 39 57.59 -30.36 7.10
C ALA A 39 56.15 -30.42 7.64
N GLU A 40 55.65 -29.23 7.98
CA GLU A 40 54.26 -28.92 8.28
C GLU A 40 53.27 -29.72 7.42
N ARG A 41 52.43 -30.54 8.07
CA ARG A 41 51.18 -30.97 7.47
C ARG A 41 50.37 -29.69 7.18
N PRO A 42 49.81 -29.51 5.97
CA PRO A 42 49.00 -28.34 5.70
C PRO A 42 47.84 -28.32 6.69
N VAL A 43 47.73 -27.22 7.43
CA VAL A 43 46.60 -26.92 8.28
C VAL A 43 45.38 -26.87 7.37
N PHE A 44 44.51 -27.88 7.39
CA PHE A 44 43.15 -27.67 6.93
C PHE A 44 42.52 -26.74 7.97
N ASP A 45 42.26 -25.50 7.56
CA ASP A 45 41.58 -24.49 8.36
C ASP A 45 40.37 -25.11 9.06
N ARG A 46 40.39 -25.15 10.40
CA ARG A 46 39.19 -25.48 11.18
C ARG A 46 38.10 -24.49 10.75
N GLU A 47 36.93 -25.01 10.36
CA GLU A 47 35.77 -24.16 10.07
C GLU A 47 35.59 -23.14 11.20
N PRO A 48 35.56 -21.82 10.90
CA PRO A 48 35.32 -20.81 11.92
C PRO A 48 33.99 -21.07 12.66
N GLU A 49 34.07 -21.25 13.98
CA GLU A 49 32.88 -21.44 14.83
C GLU A 49 32.00 -20.19 14.83
N GLY A 50 30.67 -20.36 14.78
CA GLY A 50 29.69 -19.25 14.85
C GLY A 50 29.28 -18.61 13.52
N MET A 51 29.65 -19.17 12.35
CA MET A 51 29.20 -18.67 11.04
C MET A 51 27.69 -18.85 10.81
N SER A 52 27.06 -17.82 10.24
CA SER A 52 25.70 -17.94 9.70
C SER A 52 25.63 -18.95 8.54
N VAL A 53 24.44 -19.48 8.24
CA VAL A 53 24.23 -20.40 7.11
C VAL A 53 24.73 -19.80 5.78
N ILE A 54 24.58 -18.49 5.61
CA ILE A 54 25.01 -17.78 4.40
C ILE A 54 26.53 -17.65 4.36
N GLU A 55 27.17 -17.33 5.49
CA GLU A 55 28.63 -17.26 5.58
C GLU A 55 29.28 -18.62 5.37
N ARG A 56 28.68 -19.72 5.87
CA ARG A 56 29.14 -21.08 5.61
C ARG A 56 29.09 -21.41 4.12
N ASN A 57 27.95 -21.15 3.46
CA ASN A 57 27.83 -21.35 2.01
C ASN A 57 28.86 -20.53 1.20
N LEU A 58 29.20 -19.32 1.65
CA LEU A 58 30.24 -18.51 1.02
C LEU A 58 31.65 -19.02 1.31
N TYR A 59 31.88 -19.59 2.50
CA TYR A 59 33.13 -20.20 2.89
C TYR A 59 33.41 -21.45 2.05
N ASP A 60 32.43 -22.36 1.94
CA ASP A 60 32.53 -23.62 1.19
C ASP A 60 32.94 -23.43 -0.28
N ILE A 61 32.59 -22.27 -0.86
CA ILE A 61 32.89 -21.97 -2.26
C ILE A 61 34.30 -21.44 -2.47
N ASN A 62 34.84 -20.66 -1.52
CA ASN A 62 36.17 -20.09 -1.62
C ASN A 62 36.67 -19.64 -0.23
N PRO A 63 37.31 -20.54 0.54
CA PRO A 63 37.83 -20.22 1.87
C PRO A 63 38.87 -19.08 1.86
N ASP A 64 39.76 -19.03 0.86
CA ASP A 64 40.88 -18.08 0.77
C ASP A 64 40.45 -16.61 0.88
N ASP A 65 39.34 -16.26 0.23
CA ASP A 65 38.82 -14.89 0.18
C ASP A 65 37.80 -14.62 1.31
N HIS A 66 37.53 -15.57 2.23
CA HIS A 66 36.47 -15.42 3.24
C HIS A 66 36.70 -14.21 4.16
N ALA A 67 37.91 -14.05 4.70
CA ALA A 67 38.25 -12.91 5.56
C ALA A 67 38.09 -11.57 4.82
N TRP A 68 38.52 -11.50 3.55
CA TRP A 68 38.36 -10.32 2.71
C TRP A 68 36.90 -10.06 2.32
N ARG A 69 36.08 -11.09 2.07
CA ARG A 69 34.66 -10.91 1.71
C ARG A 69 33.81 -10.53 2.91
N LYS A 70 34.10 -11.06 4.09
CA LYS A 70 33.33 -10.84 5.32
C LYS A 70 33.11 -9.35 5.62
N GLN A 71 34.11 -8.51 5.34
CA GLN A 71 34.01 -7.05 5.53
C GLN A 71 32.88 -6.40 4.70
N TYR A 72 32.51 -6.96 3.54
CA TYR A 72 31.44 -6.42 2.70
C TYR A 72 30.04 -6.74 3.24
N PHE A 73 29.89 -7.85 3.98
CA PHE A 73 28.60 -8.35 4.48
C PHE A 73 28.30 -7.93 5.93
N ALA A 74 29.31 -7.54 6.71
CA ALA A 74 29.22 -7.34 8.16
C ALA A 74 28.14 -6.33 8.62
N GLU A 75 27.87 -5.30 7.81
CA GLU A 75 26.95 -4.21 8.18
C GLU A 75 25.58 -4.28 7.51
N LEU A 76 25.32 -5.32 6.70
CA LEU A 76 24.07 -5.47 5.98
C LEU A 76 23.08 -6.36 6.74
N PRO A 77 21.77 -6.02 6.70
CA PRO A 77 20.71 -6.92 7.17
C PRO A 77 20.81 -8.31 6.55
N GLU A 78 20.53 -9.35 7.32
CA GLU A 78 20.79 -10.75 6.96
C GLU A 78 20.01 -11.18 5.70
N TYR A 79 18.79 -10.64 5.54
CA TYR A 79 17.97 -10.89 4.35
C TYR A 79 18.56 -10.27 3.06
N LEU A 80 19.28 -9.15 3.16
CA LEU A 80 19.98 -8.52 2.02
C LEU A 80 21.32 -9.22 1.73
N VAL A 81 22.00 -9.70 2.77
CA VAL A 81 23.21 -10.52 2.66
C VAL A 81 22.94 -11.76 1.81
N LYS A 82 21.78 -12.41 2.00
CA LYS A 82 21.35 -13.56 1.18
C LYS A 82 21.37 -13.26 -0.32
N TYR A 83 20.83 -12.10 -0.73
CA TYR A 83 20.78 -11.71 -2.14
C TYR A 83 22.17 -11.59 -2.77
N PHE A 84 23.07 -10.84 -2.10
CA PHE A 84 24.44 -10.64 -2.60
C PHE A 84 25.25 -11.92 -2.57
N ALA A 85 25.10 -12.72 -1.52
CA ALA A 85 25.76 -14.01 -1.39
C ALA A 85 25.34 -14.96 -2.51
N THR A 86 24.04 -15.16 -2.75
CA THR A 86 23.56 -16.01 -3.86
C THR A 86 24.09 -15.53 -5.21
N ARG A 87 24.11 -14.21 -5.46
CA ARG A 87 24.62 -13.67 -6.72
C ARG A 87 26.13 -13.85 -6.86
N TYR A 88 26.89 -13.64 -5.80
CA TYR A 88 28.32 -13.92 -5.75
C TYR A 88 28.61 -15.39 -6.09
N ILE A 89 27.90 -16.31 -5.43
CA ILE A 89 28.00 -17.75 -5.64
C ILE A 89 27.73 -18.11 -7.11
N ASN A 90 26.68 -17.55 -7.70
CA ASN A 90 26.32 -17.81 -9.10
C ASN A 90 27.36 -17.29 -10.09
N ILE A 91 27.92 -16.09 -9.86
CA ILE A 91 28.99 -15.53 -10.70
C ILE A 91 30.26 -16.38 -10.59
N PHE A 92 30.59 -16.79 -9.37
CA PHE A 92 31.75 -17.63 -9.08
C PHE A 92 31.64 -18.99 -9.80
N LYS A 93 30.46 -19.64 -9.73
CA LYS A 93 30.18 -20.92 -10.39
C LYS A 93 30.14 -20.82 -11.92
N LYS A 94 29.59 -19.73 -12.49
CA LYS A 94 29.39 -19.58 -13.95
C LYS A 94 30.67 -19.54 -14.80
N LYS A 95 31.81 -19.09 -14.25
CA LYS A 95 33.03 -18.84 -15.05
C LYS A 95 34.17 -19.85 -14.82
N GLY A 96 33.95 -20.92 -14.05
CA GLY A 96 34.97 -21.96 -13.80
C GLY A 96 36.23 -21.49 -13.06
N LYS A 97 37.11 -22.44 -12.71
CA LYS A 97 38.36 -22.22 -11.95
C LYS A 97 39.36 -21.39 -12.76
N GLY A 98 39.30 -20.07 -12.61
CA GLY A 98 40.25 -19.10 -13.16
C GLY A 98 39.65 -17.72 -13.37
N GLY A 99 38.44 -17.63 -13.95
CA GLY A 99 37.75 -16.36 -14.23
C GLY A 99 36.61 -16.00 -13.28
N GLY A 100 36.05 -16.98 -12.57
CA GLY A 100 34.91 -16.78 -11.64
C GLY A 100 35.27 -15.97 -10.40
N ARG A 101 36.45 -16.19 -9.81
CA ARG A 101 36.94 -15.46 -8.63
C ARG A 101 37.08 -13.96 -8.91
N ALA A 102 37.76 -13.60 -10.00
CA ALA A 102 37.95 -12.20 -10.38
C ALA A 102 36.61 -11.49 -10.63
N ALA A 103 35.70 -12.10 -11.41
CA ALA A 103 34.40 -11.53 -11.70
C ALA A 103 33.51 -11.38 -10.45
N ALA A 104 33.54 -12.35 -9.55
CA ALA A 104 32.77 -12.31 -8.31
C ALA A 104 33.33 -11.24 -7.34
N ASN A 105 34.65 -11.09 -7.26
CA ASN A 105 35.28 -10.04 -6.46
C ASN A 105 35.07 -8.64 -7.07
N ILE A 106 35.07 -8.51 -8.40
CA ILE A 106 34.67 -7.27 -9.10
C ILE A 106 33.22 -6.90 -8.77
N PHE A 107 32.31 -7.88 -8.74
CA PHE A 107 30.93 -7.64 -8.34
C PHE A 107 30.81 -7.07 -6.92
N LEU A 108 31.56 -7.61 -5.95
CA LEU A 108 31.55 -7.07 -4.59
C LEU A 108 32.08 -5.63 -4.53
N ARG A 109 33.17 -5.32 -5.24
CA ARG A 109 33.75 -3.97 -5.25
C ARG A 109 32.90 -2.94 -5.99
N GLU A 110 32.47 -3.25 -7.21
CA GLU A 110 31.83 -2.27 -8.10
C GLU A 110 30.32 -2.17 -7.94
N ARG A 111 29.66 -3.24 -7.48
CA ARG A 111 28.18 -3.28 -7.38
C ARG A 111 27.70 -3.33 -5.95
N MET A 112 28.30 -4.17 -5.11
CA MET A 112 27.88 -4.28 -3.71
C MET A 112 28.36 -3.08 -2.89
N SER A 113 29.63 -2.66 -2.98
CA SER A 113 30.12 -1.54 -2.17
C SER A 113 29.26 -0.27 -2.29
N PRO A 114 28.92 0.23 -3.50
CA PRO A 114 28.07 1.42 -3.63
C PRO A 114 26.64 1.20 -3.12
N ALA A 115 26.12 -0.03 -3.24
CA ALA A 115 24.81 -0.40 -2.72
C ALA A 115 24.81 -0.47 -1.18
N SER A 116 25.87 -0.99 -0.56
CA SER A 116 26.03 -1.04 0.89
C SER A 116 26.09 0.36 1.51
N ASP A 117 26.82 1.30 0.88
CA ASP A 117 26.88 2.69 1.34
C ASP A 117 25.49 3.37 1.31
N ARG A 118 24.70 3.07 0.28
CA ARG A 118 23.31 3.53 0.13
C ARG A 118 22.39 2.91 1.16
N VAL A 119 22.53 1.62 1.41
CA VAL A 119 21.79 0.93 2.47
C VAL A 119 22.11 1.55 3.83
N ARG A 120 23.38 1.85 4.13
CA ARG A 120 23.78 2.53 5.38
C ARG A 120 23.12 3.90 5.51
N MET A 121 23.10 4.68 4.42
CA MET A 121 22.41 5.97 4.36
C MET A 121 20.91 5.84 4.65
N VAL A 122 20.24 4.82 4.10
CA VAL A 122 18.82 4.56 4.34
C VAL A 122 18.57 4.04 5.76
N LEU A 123 19.40 3.14 6.28
CA LEU A 123 19.29 2.62 7.65
C LEU A 123 19.43 3.73 8.68
N ALA A 124 20.31 4.71 8.44
CA ALA A 124 20.45 5.88 9.30
C ALA A 124 19.12 6.67 9.46
N LYS A 125 18.30 6.77 8.39
CA LYS A 125 16.97 7.41 8.46
C LYS A 125 15.99 6.66 9.36
N TYR A 126 16.20 5.36 9.55
CA TYR A 126 15.34 4.48 10.34
C TYR A 126 15.95 4.11 11.70
N LYS A 127 17.08 4.71 12.11
CA LYS A 127 17.77 4.40 13.38
C LYS A 127 16.87 4.50 14.60
N LYS A 128 15.90 5.42 14.60
CA LYS A 128 14.95 5.62 15.70
C LYS A 128 13.92 4.49 15.83
N LEU A 129 13.61 3.75 14.76
CA LEU A 129 12.59 2.70 14.79
C LEU A 129 12.89 1.63 15.86
N PRO A 130 11.84 0.98 16.40
CA PRO A 130 12.02 -0.08 17.38
C PRO A 130 12.72 -1.28 16.74
N THR A 131 13.67 -1.84 17.48
CA THR A 131 14.33 -3.11 17.18
C THR A 131 13.93 -4.13 18.25
N THR A 132 14.12 -5.42 17.97
CA THR A 132 13.86 -6.48 18.96
C THR A 132 14.61 -6.22 20.27
N GLN A 133 15.85 -5.72 20.17
CA GLN A 133 16.69 -5.36 21.31
C GLN A 133 16.14 -4.16 22.10
N LYS A 134 15.77 -3.06 21.43
CA LYS A 134 15.22 -1.86 22.11
C LYS A 134 13.95 -2.20 22.89
N VAL A 135 13.07 -2.98 22.30
CA VAL A 135 11.81 -3.38 22.95
C VAL A 135 12.12 -4.31 24.14
N ALA A 136 13.03 -5.27 23.98
CA ALA A 136 13.44 -6.15 25.08
C ALA A 136 14.07 -5.38 26.26
N LEU A 137 14.87 -4.34 25.99
CA LEU A 137 15.47 -3.50 27.04
C LEU A 137 14.40 -2.75 27.85
N LEU A 138 13.31 -2.34 27.21
CA LEU A 138 12.21 -1.64 27.88
C LEU A 138 11.23 -2.58 28.57
N SER A 139 11.02 -3.80 28.04
CA SER A 139 10.17 -4.80 28.68
C SER A 139 10.75 -5.30 30.00
N GLU A 140 12.06 -5.56 30.07
CA GLU A 140 12.71 -6.08 31.29
C GLU A 140 12.72 -5.10 32.47
N GLN A 141 12.69 -3.78 32.22
CA GLN A 141 12.58 -2.78 33.29
C GLN A 141 11.18 -2.67 33.90
N HIS A 142 10.19 -3.33 33.29
CA HIS A 142 8.80 -3.34 33.74
C HIS A 142 8.33 -4.73 34.20
N ASP A 143 9.22 -5.73 34.20
CA ASP A 143 8.97 -7.10 34.72
C ASP A 143 9.24 -7.22 36.24
N ASP A 144 9.44 -6.11 36.96
CA ASP A 144 9.55 -6.07 38.44
C ASP A 144 8.19 -6.25 39.15
N THR A 145 7.34 -7.14 38.65
CA THR A 145 6.20 -7.65 39.41
C THR A 145 6.36 -9.14 39.66
N GLU A 146 6.68 -9.42 40.93
CA GLU A 146 6.59 -10.69 41.66
C GLU A 146 7.78 -11.66 41.59
N GLN A 147 8.94 -11.24 42.11
CA GLN A 147 9.72 -12.02 43.10
C GLN A 147 10.99 -11.27 43.54
N SER A 148 10.89 -10.46 44.60
CA SER A 148 11.92 -10.37 45.64
C SER A 148 11.49 -9.40 46.73
N ASP A 149 11.24 -9.95 47.92
CA ASP A 149 11.47 -9.25 49.17
C ASP A 149 12.88 -8.64 49.15
N PHE A 150 13.02 -7.35 49.41
CA PHE A 150 13.97 -6.75 50.39
C PHE A 150 14.04 -5.20 50.22
N ALA A 151 13.49 -4.53 51.23
CA ALA A 151 13.95 -3.29 51.87
C ALA A 151 14.38 -2.06 51.01
N HIS A 152 13.60 -0.99 51.19
CA HIS A 152 13.97 0.44 51.23
C HIS A 152 15.22 0.94 50.47
N GLN A 153 14.98 1.88 49.55
CA GLN A 153 15.57 3.22 49.68
C GLN A 153 14.70 4.27 48.99
N ALA A 154 13.99 5.04 49.83
CA ALA A 154 13.42 6.33 49.47
C ALA A 154 14.55 7.36 49.31
N ASN A 155 14.55 8.04 48.16
CA ASN A 155 15.14 9.35 47.83
C ASN A 155 15.98 9.31 46.54
N SER A 156 15.36 9.69 45.42
CA SER A 156 16.01 10.63 44.51
C SER A 156 14.95 11.45 43.77
N LYS A 157 15.23 12.76 43.72
CA LYS A 157 14.42 13.80 43.10
C LYS A 157 14.20 13.51 41.61
N ALA A 158 13.04 13.94 41.13
CA ALA A 158 12.63 14.00 39.73
C ALA A 158 13.76 14.37 38.75
N GLU A 159 14.38 13.36 38.16
CA GLU A 159 15.00 13.48 36.84
C GLU A 159 13.93 13.10 35.82
N GLN A 160 13.69 13.97 34.84
CA GLN A 160 12.85 13.65 33.69
C GLN A 160 13.34 12.34 33.07
N ILE A 161 12.51 11.29 33.12
CA ILE A 161 12.85 9.96 32.60
C ILE A 161 13.00 10.07 31.08
N ARG A 162 14.22 10.31 30.62
CA ARG A 162 14.61 10.19 29.22
C ARG A 162 15.50 8.97 29.12
N PHE A 163 15.05 7.96 28.39
CA PHE A 163 15.77 6.70 28.27
C PHE A 163 17.01 6.88 27.39
N ASP A 164 18.20 6.64 27.95
CA ASP A 164 19.46 6.66 27.22
C ASP A 164 19.78 5.28 26.66
N PHE A 165 19.33 5.05 25.43
CA PHE A 165 19.53 3.79 24.71
C PHE A 165 21.03 3.44 24.53
N ASP A 166 21.90 4.45 24.38
CA ASP A 166 23.33 4.24 24.10
C ASP A 166 24.07 3.70 25.35
N LYS A 167 23.59 4.03 26.54
CA LYS A 167 24.12 3.53 27.83
C LYS A 167 23.64 2.11 28.12
N ALA A 168 22.39 1.78 27.80
CA ALA A 168 21.80 0.46 28.02
C ALA A 168 22.39 -0.62 27.08
N GLU A 169 22.82 -0.24 25.86
CA GLU A 169 23.44 -1.14 24.89
C GLU A 169 24.79 -1.74 25.35
N LYS A 170 25.56 -1.03 26.18
CA LYS A 170 26.94 -1.41 26.53
C LYS A 170 27.05 -2.57 27.53
N ASN A 171 25.98 -2.91 28.25
CA ASN A 171 26.06 -3.72 29.48
C ASN A 171 25.38 -5.11 29.43
N ARG A 172 24.94 -5.64 28.27
CA ARG A 172 24.08 -6.86 28.21
C ARG A 172 24.58 -7.99 27.28
N LYS A 173 24.22 -9.25 27.61
CA LYS A 173 24.38 -10.43 26.72
C LYS A 173 23.50 -10.31 25.46
N PRO A 174 23.98 -10.73 24.27
CA PRO A 174 23.43 -10.27 23.00
C PRO A 174 22.14 -11.00 22.60
N VAL A 175 21.00 -10.32 22.70
CA VAL A 175 19.85 -10.61 21.82
C VAL A 175 20.21 -10.07 20.44
N LYS A 176 20.12 -10.88 19.38
CA LYS A 176 20.41 -10.43 18.01
C LYS A 176 19.48 -9.26 17.65
N SER A 177 20.06 -8.08 17.43
CA SER A 177 19.31 -6.86 17.12
C SER A 177 18.76 -6.95 15.70
N ARG A 178 17.48 -7.32 15.57
CA ARG A 178 16.78 -7.41 14.29
C ARG A 178 15.97 -6.14 14.05
N ILE A 179 16.06 -5.63 12.82
CA ILE A 179 15.31 -4.45 12.38
C ILE A 179 13.90 -4.83 11.95
N LEU A 180 12.98 -3.86 11.92
CA LEU A 180 11.59 -4.12 11.50
C LEU A 180 11.48 -4.78 10.12
N ALA A 181 12.38 -4.47 9.19
CA ALA A 181 12.39 -5.04 7.84
C ALA A 181 12.56 -6.58 7.82
N GLU A 182 13.19 -7.14 8.87
CA GLU A 182 13.48 -8.58 9.00
C GLU A 182 12.40 -9.36 9.73
N LEU A 183 11.44 -8.69 10.36
CA LEU A 183 10.41 -9.33 11.16
C LEU A 183 9.28 -9.88 10.30
N GLU A 184 8.73 -11.02 10.67
CA GLU A 184 7.50 -11.55 10.08
C GLU A 184 6.25 -10.95 10.75
N GLN A 185 5.07 -11.22 10.17
CA GLN A 185 3.83 -10.59 10.66
C GLN A 185 3.51 -10.94 12.11
N ASP A 186 3.75 -12.18 12.54
CA ASP A 186 3.44 -12.60 13.91
C ASP A 186 4.46 -12.02 14.91
N GLU A 187 5.73 -11.92 14.53
CA GLU A 187 6.76 -11.23 15.33
C GLU A 187 6.42 -9.73 15.49
N LEU A 188 5.86 -9.10 14.46
CA LEU A 188 5.38 -7.72 14.54
C LEU A 188 4.18 -7.56 15.49
N LYS A 189 3.28 -8.55 15.56
CA LYS A 189 2.16 -8.54 16.52
C LYS A 189 2.68 -8.65 17.94
N GLU A 190 3.61 -9.58 18.19
CA GLU A 190 4.25 -9.72 19.50
C GLU A 190 4.96 -8.44 19.94
N MET A 191 5.70 -7.80 19.02
CA MET A 191 6.32 -6.50 19.29
C MET A 191 5.29 -5.40 19.57
N ALA A 192 4.17 -5.38 18.83
CA ALA A 192 3.08 -4.43 19.05
C ALA A 192 2.45 -4.61 20.44
N PHE A 193 2.25 -5.87 20.86
CA PHE A 193 1.76 -6.20 22.18
C PHE A 193 2.70 -5.68 23.26
N LYS A 194 4.01 -6.02 23.19
CA LYS A 194 5.03 -5.56 24.14
C LYS A 194 5.08 -4.04 24.25
N LEU A 195 5.08 -3.32 23.11
CA LEU A 195 5.08 -1.86 23.10
C LEU A 195 3.79 -1.28 23.71
N SER A 196 2.64 -1.89 23.45
CA SER A 196 1.39 -1.45 24.07
C SER A 196 1.40 -1.64 25.59
N SER A 197 1.96 -2.75 26.09
CA SER A 197 2.14 -3.01 27.52
C SER A 197 3.12 -2.03 28.15
N ILE A 198 4.26 -1.74 27.50
CA ILE A 198 5.22 -0.73 27.98
C ILE A 198 4.53 0.63 28.16
N ILE A 199 3.74 1.08 27.18
CA ILE A 199 3.01 2.34 27.29
C ILE A 199 1.97 2.32 28.42
N ILE A 200 1.27 1.20 28.62
CA ILE A 200 0.29 1.06 29.71
C ILE A 200 1.00 1.19 31.06
N SER A 201 2.12 0.50 31.25
CA SER A 201 2.91 0.56 32.48
C SER A 201 3.49 1.95 32.71
N TYR A 202 4.10 2.55 31.67
CA TYR A 202 4.65 3.90 31.74
C TYR A 202 3.57 4.92 32.10
N GLN A 203 2.40 4.86 31.47
CA GLN A 203 1.27 5.71 31.80
C GLN A 203 0.82 5.53 33.25
N ALA A 204 0.73 4.29 33.76
CA ALA A 204 0.32 4.03 35.14
C ALA A 204 1.27 4.68 36.15
N THR A 205 2.58 4.58 35.92
CA THR A 205 3.60 5.25 36.76
C THR A 205 3.46 6.77 36.73
N LEU A 206 3.18 7.36 35.58
CA LEU A 206 2.98 8.81 35.49
C LEU A 206 1.74 9.25 36.26
N THR A 207 0.62 8.55 36.08
CA THR A 207 -0.64 8.87 36.76
C THR A 207 -0.52 8.71 38.28
N SER A 208 0.25 7.73 38.79
CA SER A 208 0.40 7.53 40.25
C SER A 208 1.12 8.67 40.97
N THR A 209 1.80 9.56 40.24
CA THR A 209 2.51 10.72 40.82
C THR A 209 1.70 12.01 40.79
N ILE A 210 0.49 11.98 40.24
CA ILE A 210 -0.34 13.16 40.01
C ILE A 210 -1.63 13.02 40.84
N GLU A 211 -1.82 13.92 41.79
CA GLU A 211 -3.06 14.07 42.55
C GLU A 211 -3.81 15.31 42.05
N CYS A 212 -5.09 15.16 41.71
CA CYS A 212 -5.94 16.29 41.33
C CYS A 212 -7.41 16.01 41.69
N ASP A 213 -8.05 16.96 42.38
CA ASP A 213 -9.45 16.87 42.82
C ASP A 213 -10.39 17.78 42.03
N THR A 214 -9.89 18.42 40.96
CA THR A 214 -10.64 19.37 40.13
C THR A 214 -10.64 18.92 38.68
N GLU A 215 -11.76 19.13 37.99
CA GLU A 215 -11.94 18.76 36.57
C GLU A 215 -10.92 19.44 35.64
N GLU A 216 -10.55 20.69 35.95
CA GLU A 216 -9.50 21.43 35.24
C GLU A 216 -8.10 20.82 35.48
N GLY A 217 -7.86 20.38 36.72
CA GLY A 217 -6.64 19.66 37.10
C GLY A 217 -6.50 18.31 36.39
N GLU A 218 -7.58 17.54 36.27
CA GLU A 218 -7.62 16.26 35.54
C GLU A 218 -7.27 16.46 34.06
N SER A 219 -7.85 17.49 33.44
CA SER A 219 -7.57 17.83 32.03
C SER A 219 -6.10 18.20 31.80
N MET A 220 -5.50 18.93 32.74
CA MET A 220 -4.08 19.30 32.69
C MET A 220 -3.18 18.08 32.91
N ALA A 221 -3.51 17.22 33.88
CA ALA A 221 -2.81 15.97 34.15
C ALA A 221 -2.82 15.06 32.91
N ALA A 222 -3.98 14.86 32.29
CA ALA A 222 -4.12 14.07 31.08
C ALA A 222 -3.26 14.62 29.92
N LEU A 223 -3.19 15.95 29.76
CA LEU A 223 -2.32 16.59 28.77
C LEU A 223 -0.83 16.32 29.04
N MET A 224 -0.40 16.39 30.30
CA MET A 224 0.98 16.11 30.70
C MET A 224 1.35 14.65 30.42
N VAL A 225 0.50 13.71 30.85
CA VAL A 225 0.68 12.26 30.61
C VAL A 225 0.74 11.98 29.10
N TYR A 226 -0.18 12.55 28.31
CA TYR A 226 -0.16 12.40 26.87
C TYR A 226 1.15 12.90 26.24
N ARG A 227 1.65 14.06 26.65
CA ARG A 227 2.90 14.61 26.09
C ARG A 227 4.08 13.69 26.38
N GLN A 228 4.22 13.20 27.61
CA GLN A 228 5.32 12.30 27.97
C GLN A 228 5.21 10.94 27.24
N CYS A 229 4.01 10.35 27.17
CA CYS A 229 3.79 9.16 26.35
C CYS A 229 4.05 9.41 24.87
N ALA A 230 3.67 10.58 24.34
CA ALA A 230 3.94 10.96 22.96
C ALA A 230 5.44 11.09 22.69
N ASP A 231 6.19 11.70 23.60
CA ASP A 231 7.65 11.84 23.50
C ASP A 231 8.34 10.48 23.43
N LEU A 232 7.94 9.53 24.29
CA LEU A 232 8.43 8.15 24.26
C LEU A 232 8.12 7.45 22.92
N ILE A 233 6.92 7.66 22.37
CA ILE A 233 6.53 7.09 21.06
C ILE A 233 7.34 7.73 19.91
N GLU A 234 7.61 9.02 20.00
CA GLU A 234 8.41 9.75 19.01
C GLU A 234 9.91 9.36 19.06
N ASP A 235 10.41 8.94 20.22
CA ASP A 235 11.75 8.36 20.37
C ASP A 235 11.88 7.02 19.60
N PHE A 236 10.79 6.27 19.45
CA PHE A 236 10.70 5.13 18.52
C PHE A 236 10.56 5.54 17.05
N GLY A 237 10.65 6.83 16.71
CA GLY A 237 10.49 7.31 15.34
C GLY A 237 9.08 7.13 14.77
N ILE A 238 8.08 6.89 15.62
CA ILE A 238 6.68 6.73 15.25
C ILE A 238 5.94 8.01 15.62
N LYS A 239 5.11 8.52 14.71
CA LYS A 239 4.27 9.70 15.00
C LYS A 239 3.16 9.31 15.97
N ALA A 240 3.16 9.95 17.14
CA ALA A 240 2.11 9.79 18.14
C ALA A 240 0.71 10.14 17.58
N PRO A 241 -0.37 9.52 18.10
CA PRO A 241 -1.74 9.97 17.79
C PRO A 241 -1.90 11.46 18.12
N GLY A 242 -2.42 12.25 17.18
CA GLY A 242 -2.59 13.69 17.39
C GLY A 242 -1.38 14.57 17.04
N ALA A 243 -0.23 13.99 16.68
CA ALA A 243 0.96 14.77 16.32
C ALA A 243 0.67 15.82 15.23
N GLY A 244 1.03 17.08 15.52
CA GLY A 244 0.80 18.23 14.64
C GLY A 244 -0.65 18.75 14.60
N LYS A 245 -1.57 18.21 15.41
CA LYS A 245 -2.93 18.74 15.59
C LYS A 245 -3.00 19.62 16.83
N LYS A 246 -4.01 20.50 16.88
CA LYS A 246 -4.34 21.23 18.11
C LYS A 246 -4.87 20.24 19.15
N LEU A 247 -4.23 20.20 20.32
CA LEU A 247 -4.64 19.37 21.45
C LEU A 247 -5.81 20.06 22.17
N LYS A 248 -6.87 19.30 22.42
CA LYS A 248 -8.05 19.71 23.19
C LYS A 248 -8.33 18.64 24.25
N PRO A 249 -8.88 18.98 25.43
CA PRO A 249 -9.22 18.01 26.47
C PRO A 249 -9.94 16.78 25.92
N ASP A 250 -10.98 16.97 25.12
CA ASP A 250 -11.82 15.91 24.53
C ASP A 250 -11.05 14.90 23.66
N ASN A 251 -9.98 15.34 22.98
CA ASN A 251 -9.22 14.49 22.06
C ASN A 251 -8.04 13.79 22.74
N ILE A 252 -7.60 14.26 23.91
CA ILE A 252 -6.40 13.74 24.60
C ILE A 252 -6.65 12.31 25.06
N PHE A 253 -7.79 12.04 25.70
CA PHE A 253 -8.17 10.70 26.13
C PHE A 253 -8.27 9.73 24.95
N GLN A 254 -8.76 10.20 23.79
CA GLN A 254 -8.82 9.41 22.56
C GLN A 254 -7.42 9.03 22.07
N PHE A 255 -6.46 9.95 22.18
CA PHE A 255 -5.07 9.69 21.80
C PHE A 255 -4.38 8.73 22.75
N ILE A 256 -4.56 8.90 24.07
CA ILE A 256 -4.03 7.97 25.08
C ILE A 256 -4.59 6.56 24.83
N SER A 257 -5.90 6.43 24.61
CA SER A 257 -6.53 5.14 24.26
C SER A 257 -5.88 4.46 23.05
N LYS A 258 -5.52 5.23 22.00
CA LYS A 258 -4.80 4.69 20.83
C LYS A 258 -3.38 4.25 21.15
N MET A 259 -2.66 4.98 22.00
CA MET A 259 -1.29 4.63 22.40
C MET A 259 -1.22 3.31 23.20
N ARG A 260 -2.29 2.97 23.93
CA ARG A 260 -2.43 1.71 24.67
C ARG A 260 -2.89 0.54 23.79
N CYS A 261 -3.31 0.79 22.55
CA CYS A 261 -3.95 -0.21 21.71
C CYS A 261 -2.94 -1.01 20.87
N GLU A 262 -2.87 -2.32 21.09
CA GLU A 262 -2.03 -3.24 20.29
C GLU A 262 -2.33 -3.12 18.79
N LYS A 263 -3.61 -3.10 18.39
CA LYS A 263 -4.00 -3.01 16.96
C LYS A 263 -3.47 -1.74 16.31
N TRP A 264 -3.44 -0.63 17.04
CA TRP A 264 -2.87 0.62 16.56
C TRP A 264 -1.37 0.49 16.34
N TRP A 265 -0.64 -0.06 17.32
CA TRP A 265 0.80 -0.34 17.22
C TRP A 265 1.12 -1.26 16.04
N PHE A 266 0.42 -2.38 15.93
CA PHE A 266 0.61 -3.35 14.85
C PHE A 266 0.43 -2.70 13.46
N GLY A 267 -0.60 -1.85 13.30
CA GLY A 267 -0.81 -1.10 12.05
C GLY A 267 0.33 -0.12 11.74
N ARG A 268 0.86 0.57 12.75
CA ARG A 268 1.99 1.51 12.60
C ARG A 268 3.30 0.79 12.26
N LEU A 269 3.63 -0.27 13.00
CA LEU A 269 4.83 -1.08 12.80
C LEU A 269 4.79 -1.81 11.46
N SER A 270 3.66 -2.41 11.10
CA SER A 270 3.45 -3.03 9.79
C SER A 270 3.70 -2.05 8.66
N LYS A 271 3.17 -0.82 8.77
CA LYS A 271 3.41 0.23 7.77
C LYS A 271 4.88 0.66 7.72
N ALA A 272 5.52 0.85 8.88
CA ALA A 272 6.93 1.23 8.98
C ALA A 272 7.84 0.16 8.37
N ARG A 273 7.65 -1.12 8.72
CA ARG A 273 8.34 -2.27 8.10
C ARG A 273 8.20 -2.24 6.58
N LYS A 274 6.96 -2.13 6.09
CA LYS A 274 6.66 -2.16 4.65
C LYS A 274 7.40 -1.06 3.89
N ILE A 275 7.42 0.15 4.44
CA ILE A 275 8.13 1.31 3.88
C ILE A 275 9.65 1.12 3.94
N MET A 276 10.18 0.68 5.09
CA MET A 276 11.60 0.45 5.29
C MET A 276 12.14 -0.59 4.31
N ARG A 277 11.47 -1.74 4.18
CA ARG A 277 11.88 -2.82 3.27
C ARG A 277 11.91 -2.38 1.82
N GLU A 278 10.92 -1.61 1.37
CA GLU A 278 10.92 -1.05 0.01
C GLU A 278 12.02 0.00 -0.17
N HIS A 279 12.25 0.87 0.82
CA HIS A 279 13.31 1.88 0.73
C HIS A 279 14.70 1.23 0.64
N LEU A 280 14.93 0.15 1.38
CA LEU A 280 16.15 -0.65 1.28
C LEU A 280 16.27 -1.32 -0.10
N ALA A 281 15.17 -1.83 -0.66
CA ALA A 281 15.17 -2.37 -2.02
C ALA A 281 15.51 -1.32 -3.09
N ILE A 282 15.04 -0.07 -2.92
CA ILE A 282 15.42 1.07 -3.76
C ILE A 282 16.93 1.32 -3.64
N ALA A 283 17.47 1.47 -2.41
CA ALA A 283 18.90 1.70 -2.17
C ALA A 283 19.80 0.64 -2.83
N MET A 284 19.30 -0.59 -2.87
CA MET A 284 19.96 -1.75 -3.48
C MET A 284 19.85 -1.81 -5.00
N GLY A 285 19.10 -0.91 -5.64
CA GLY A 285 18.87 -0.89 -7.09
C GLY A 285 17.90 -1.97 -7.58
N GLN A 286 17.17 -2.62 -6.67
CA GLN A 286 16.13 -3.61 -7.01
C GLN A 286 14.89 -2.93 -7.63
N VAL A 287 14.72 -1.63 -7.38
CA VAL A 287 13.74 -0.78 -8.07
C VAL A 287 14.45 0.02 -9.15
N SER A 288 14.36 -0.45 -10.39
CA SER A 288 14.97 0.18 -11.56
C SER A 288 14.39 -0.40 -12.86
N SER A 289 14.62 0.28 -13.99
CA SER A 289 14.24 -0.19 -15.33
C SER A 289 14.74 -1.61 -15.64
N LYS A 290 15.97 -1.94 -15.20
CA LYS A 290 16.64 -3.23 -15.46
C LYS A 290 16.30 -4.34 -14.45
N ALA A 291 15.70 -4.01 -13.32
CA ALA A 291 15.28 -4.98 -12.32
C ALA A 291 13.74 -5.05 -12.27
N SER A 292 13.14 -4.39 -11.28
CA SER A 292 11.69 -4.23 -11.19
C SER A 292 11.35 -2.73 -11.25
N PRO A 293 10.73 -2.24 -12.33
CA PRO A 293 10.32 -0.84 -12.43
C PRO A 293 9.26 -0.49 -11.38
N TYR A 294 9.29 0.76 -10.91
CA TYR A 294 8.31 1.42 -10.03
C TYR A 294 8.24 0.90 -8.59
N ALA A 295 8.28 -0.42 -8.41
CA ALA A 295 8.27 -1.08 -7.11
C ALA A 295 9.08 -2.38 -7.15
N SER A 296 9.63 -2.78 -6.00
CA SER A 296 10.37 -4.04 -5.90
C SER A 296 9.44 -5.26 -6.10
N TRP A 297 10.01 -6.38 -6.52
CA TRP A 297 9.26 -7.62 -6.70
C TRP A 297 8.57 -8.06 -5.41
N ASP A 298 9.23 -7.91 -4.26
CA ASP A 298 8.65 -8.19 -2.94
C ASP A 298 7.43 -7.32 -2.66
N CYS A 299 7.50 -6.02 -2.97
CA CYS A 299 6.38 -5.10 -2.78
C CYS A 299 5.18 -5.48 -3.66
N VAL A 300 5.42 -5.82 -4.93
CA VAL A 300 4.38 -6.24 -5.87
C VAL A 300 3.73 -7.56 -5.41
N ARG A 301 4.54 -8.54 -4.99
CA ARG A 301 4.05 -9.81 -4.44
C ARG A 301 3.20 -9.62 -3.19
N GLU A 302 3.71 -8.90 -2.18
CA GLU A 302 2.95 -8.63 -0.94
C GLU A 302 1.63 -7.90 -1.24
N HIS A 303 1.61 -6.99 -2.22
CA HIS A 303 0.41 -6.27 -2.63
C HIS A 303 -0.61 -7.19 -3.31
N LYS A 304 -0.16 -8.07 -4.21
CA LYS A 304 -1.02 -9.07 -4.88
C LYS A 304 -1.64 -10.04 -3.87
N GLU A 305 -0.84 -10.57 -2.94
CA GLU A 305 -1.33 -11.43 -1.85
C GLU A 305 -2.35 -10.71 -0.97
N GLN A 306 -2.12 -9.43 -0.65
CA GLN A 306 -3.08 -8.65 0.11
C GLN A 306 -4.38 -8.42 -0.67
N GLN A 307 -4.32 -8.13 -1.97
CA GLN A 307 -5.50 -7.98 -2.81
C GLN A 307 -6.30 -9.28 -2.90
N LYS A 308 -5.62 -10.42 -3.07
CA LYS A 308 -6.23 -11.75 -3.08
C LYS A 308 -6.97 -12.03 -1.76
N ARG A 309 -6.30 -11.88 -0.61
CA ARG A 309 -6.94 -12.08 0.70
C ARG A 309 -8.13 -11.14 0.94
N ASN A 310 -8.01 -9.88 0.53
CA ASN A 310 -9.10 -8.93 0.65
C ASN A 310 -10.30 -9.34 -0.23
N TRP A 311 -10.03 -9.82 -1.44
CA TRP A 311 -11.08 -10.25 -2.37
C TRP A 311 -11.76 -11.53 -1.89
N GLU A 312 -11.00 -12.53 -1.44
CA GLU A 312 -11.55 -13.74 -0.79
C GLU A 312 -12.42 -13.39 0.42
N ALA A 313 -11.99 -12.41 1.23
CA ALA A 313 -12.80 -11.93 2.34
C ALA A 313 -14.09 -11.23 1.85
N ILE A 314 -14.02 -10.45 0.77
CA ILE A 314 -15.20 -9.77 0.18
C ILE A 314 -16.20 -10.80 -0.37
N GLN A 315 -15.73 -11.82 -1.10
CA GLN A 315 -16.58 -12.86 -1.67
C GLN A 315 -17.32 -13.69 -0.62
N ASN A 316 -16.72 -13.85 0.57
CA ASN A 316 -17.30 -14.59 1.69
C ASN A 316 -18.24 -13.75 2.57
N MET A 317 -18.56 -12.52 2.19
CA MET A 317 -19.37 -11.59 2.98
C MET A 317 -20.61 -11.16 2.20
N SER A 318 -21.71 -10.96 2.92
CA SER A 318 -22.95 -10.37 2.43
C SER A 318 -23.29 -9.10 3.22
N LEU A 319 -24.10 -8.25 2.62
CA LEU A 319 -24.70 -7.08 3.24
C LEU A 319 -26.14 -7.42 3.59
N PHE A 320 -26.50 -7.21 4.85
CA PHE A 320 -27.84 -7.44 5.36
C PHE A 320 -28.42 -6.14 5.90
N ASP A 321 -29.64 -5.81 5.51
CA ASP A 321 -30.40 -4.68 6.05
C ASP A 321 -31.44 -5.20 7.06
N GLU A 322 -31.30 -4.82 8.32
CA GLU A 322 -32.13 -5.35 9.42
C GLU A 322 -33.59 -4.89 9.34
N GLU A 323 -33.85 -3.72 8.75
CA GLU A 323 -35.18 -3.15 8.68
C GLU A 323 -36.00 -3.75 7.53
N THR A 324 -35.37 -3.94 6.37
CA THR A 324 -36.03 -4.46 5.16
C THR A 324 -35.91 -5.97 5.01
N GLY A 325 -34.98 -6.61 5.71
CA GLY A 325 -34.63 -8.02 5.54
C GLY A 325 -33.91 -8.33 4.23
N GLU A 326 -33.53 -7.31 3.46
CA GLU A 326 -32.82 -7.47 2.19
C GLU A 326 -31.39 -7.97 2.41
N GLU A 327 -30.95 -8.86 1.53
CA GLU A 327 -29.58 -9.34 1.45
C GLU A 327 -28.97 -9.04 0.08
N ALA A 328 -27.72 -8.60 0.07
CA ALA A 328 -26.97 -8.35 -1.15
C ALA A 328 -25.53 -8.83 -1.01
N ASP A 329 -24.96 -9.40 -2.08
CA ASP A 329 -23.56 -9.80 -2.08
C ASP A 329 -22.64 -8.56 -1.97
N LEU A 330 -21.67 -8.62 -1.04
CA LEU A 330 -20.68 -7.56 -0.91
C LEU A 330 -19.80 -7.46 -2.17
N ALA A 331 -19.48 -8.58 -2.81
CA ALA A 331 -18.68 -8.60 -4.03
C ALA A 331 -19.36 -7.82 -5.17
N ASP A 332 -20.65 -8.06 -5.40
CA ASP A 332 -21.44 -7.34 -6.41
C ASP A 332 -21.49 -5.85 -6.15
N MET A 333 -21.68 -5.44 -4.89
CA MET A 333 -21.70 -4.04 -4.52
C MET A 333 -20.32 -3.37 -4.72
N VAL A 334 -19.23 -4.10 -4.48
CA VAL A 334 -17.87 -3.63 -4.76
C VAL A 334 -17.66 -3.43 -6.26
N LEU A 335 -18.10 -4.40 -7.09
CA LEU A 335 -17.97 -4.34 -8.56
C LEU A 335 -18.82 -3.22 -9.20
N LYS A 336 -19.96 -2.88 -8.59
CA LYS A 336 -20.83 -1.75 -8.96
C LYS A 336 -20.31 -0.39 -8.45
N SER A 337 -19.21 -0.36 -7.71
CA SER A 337 -18.64 0.86 -7.11
C SER A 337 -17.36 1.34 -7.81
N VAL A 338 -16.89 2.53 -7.43
CA VAL A 338 -15.57 3.09 -7.85
C VAL A 338 -14.37 2.28 -7.36
N SER A 339 -14.59 1.20 -6.61
CA SER A 339 -13.56 0.20 -6.29
C SER A 339 -13.21 -0.61 -7.54
N ASN A 340 -14.16 -0.77 -8.48
CA ASN A 340 -13.92 -1.30 -9.80
C ASN A 340 -13.05 -0.32 -10.63
N PRO A 341 -11.87 -0.76 -11.10
CA PRO A 341 -10.97 0.07 -11.93
C PRO A 341 -11.66 0.70 -13.14
N ALA A 342 -12.57 -0.02 -13.82
CA ALA A 342 -13.27 0.46 -15.00
C ALA A 342 -14.22 1.62 -14.68
N ILE A 343 -15.07 1.47 -13.65
CA ILE A 343 -15.97 2.54 -13.18
C ILE A 343 -15.16 3.76 -12.74
N ARG A 344 -14.05 3.52 -12.02
CA ARG A 344 -13.15 4.59 -11.60
C ARG A 344 -12.53 5.34 -12.78
N ARG A 345 -12.11 4.63 -13.82
CA ARG A 345 -11.57 5.22 -15.06
C ARG A 345 -12.65 6.05 -15.76
N HIS A 346 -13.86 5.52 -15.94
CA HIS A 346 -14.98 6.26 -16.53
C HIS A 346 -15.29 7.55 -15.75
N GLU A 347 -15.37 7.48 -14.42
CA GLU A 347 -15.60 8.69 -13.59
C GLU A 347 -14.49 9.74 -13.81
N LEU A 348 -13.22 9.32 -13.85
CA LEU A 348 -12.12 10.23 -14.10
C LEU A 348 -12.18 10.86 -15.49
N MET A 349 -12.56 10.09 -16.52
CA MET A 349 -12.71 10.61 -17.89
C MET A 349 -13.86 11.60 -18.00
N VAL A 350 -15.05 11.28 -17.46
CA VAL A 350 -16.21 12.19 -17.44
C VAL A 350 -15.85 13.52 -16.78
N ARG A 351 -15.06 13.49 -15.70
CA ARG A 351 -14.61 14.69 -15.00
C ARG A 351 -13.57 15.49 -15.78
N CYS A 352 -12.61 14.82 -16.43
CA CYS A 352 -11.63 15.50 -17.27
C CYS A 352 -12.31 16.16 -18.47
N ARG A 353 -13.23 15.43 -19.11
CA ARG A 353 -14.00 15.94 -20.24
C ARG A 353 -14.87 17.12 -19.85
N GLY A 354 -15.60 17.03 -18.74
CA GLY A 354 -16.39 18.18 -18.28
C GLY A 354 -15.53 19.38 -17.88
N CYS A 355 -14.30 19.19 -17.39
CA CYS A 355 -13.36 20.30 -17.19
C CYS A 355 -12.93 20.94 -18.52
N GLU A 356 -12.68 20.14 -19.55
CA GLU A 356 -12.37 20.62 -20.90
C GLU A 356 -13.56 21.37 -21.50
N ASP A 357 -14.78 20.86 -21.41
CA ASP A 357 -15.98 21.53 -21.93
C ASP A 357 -16.22 22.88 -21.24
N ILE A 358 -15.99 22.97 -19.92
CA ILE A 358 -16.00 24.25 -19.17
C ILE A 358 -14.92 25.19 -19.69
N ALA A 359 -13.71 24.69 -19.94
CA ALA A 359 -12.62 25.53 -20.42
C ALA A 359 -12.91 26.09 -21.81
N THR A 360 -13.43 25.26 -22.71
CA THR A 360 -13.85 25.66 -24.05
C THR A 360 -14.95 26.72 -23.99
N SER A 361 -15.97 26.54 -23.14
CA SER A 361 -17.05 27.53 -23.01
C SER A 361 -16.58 28.86 -22.42
N LEU A 362 -15.52 28.84 -21.61
CA LEU A 362 -14.88 30.03 -21.04
C LEU A 362 -13.73 30.60 -21.90
N GLY A 363 -13.43 30.01 -23.06
CA GLY A 363 -12.34 30.45 -23.94
C GLY A 363 -10.94 30.36 -23.30
N LEU A 364 -10.70 29.35 -22.46
CA LEU A 364 -9.43 29.16 -21.74
C LEU A 364 -8.45 28.30 -22.53
N GLN A 365 -7.15 28.55 -22.33
CA GLN A 365 -6.08 27.74 -22.90
C GLN A 365 -5.72 26.58 -21.97
N GLY A 366 -5.63 25.37 -22.53
CA GLY A 366 -5.11 24.19 -21.85
C GLY A 366 -3.58 24.14 -21.86
N LEU A 367 -2.98 23.85 -20.71
CA LEU A 367 -1.55 23.65 -20.50
C LEU A 367 -1.29 22.26 -19.94
N PHE A 368 -0.38 21.53 -20.57
CA PHE A 368 0.12 20.25 -20.08
C PHE A 368 1.52 20.45 -19.49
N LEU A 369 1.61 20.37 -18.17
CA LEU A 369 2.85 20.64 -17.43
C LEU A 369 3.35 19.35 -16.79
N THR A 370 4.61 19.02 -17.02
CA THR A 370 5.30 17.97 -16.27
C THR A 370 6.21 18.62 -15.24
N LEU A 371 6.16 18.17 -13.99
CA LEU A 371 7.04 18.61 -12.91
C LEU A 371 7.79 17.40 -12.33
N THR A 372 9.11 17.48 -12.36
CA THR A 372 10.01 16.41 -11.91
C THR A 372 10.85 16.86 -10.70
N THR A 373 11.57 15.92 -10.11
CA THR A 373 12.47 16.18 -8.98
C THR A 373 13.91 16.39 -9.43
N PRO A 374 14.76 17.06 -8.61
CA PRO A 374 16.20 17.08 -8.83
C PRO A 374 16.86 15.70 -8.86
N ALA A 375 18.03 15.59 -9.50
CA ALA A 375 18.70 14.31 -9.70
C ALA A 375 19.07 13.62 -8.37
N GLN A 376 19.32 14.38 -7.30
CA GLN A 376 19.55 13.85 -5.95
C GLN A 376 18.40 13.01 -5.37
N PHE A 377 17.18 13.08 -5.91
CA PHE A 377 16.05 12.24 -5.50
C PHE A 377 16.02 10.87 -6.21
N HIS A 378 16.73 10.75 -7.33
CA HIS A 378 16.77 9.53 -8.13
C HIS A 378 17.91 8.63 -7.70
N ASN A 379 17.63 7.34 -7.53
CA ASN A 379 18.64 6.39 -7.07
C ASN A 379 19.47 5.80 -8.23
N SER A 380 18.87 5.64 -9.40
CA SER A 380 19.47 4.91 -10.52
C SER A 380 19.21 5.61 -11.85
N TYR A 381 20.14 5.48 -12.80
CA TYR A 381 19.95 5.95 -14.17
C TYR A 381 19.06 4.99 -14.99
N LYS A 382 18.33 5.50 -15.99
CA LYS A 382 17.52 4.69 -16.92
C LYS A 382 18.35 3.62 -17.64
N LYS A 383 19.58 3.94 -18.03
CA LYS A 383 20.54 3.02 -18.68
C LYS A 383 21.12 1.97 -17.72
N GLY A 384 20.86 2.10 -16.42
CA GLY A 384 21.41 1.27 -15.35
C GLY A 384 22.61 1.93 -14.66
N GLY A 385 22.84 1.53 -13.41
CA GLY A 385 23.87 2.12 -12.54
C GLY A 385 23.30 3.13 -11.55
N PHE A 386 24.04 3.37 -10.47
CA PHE A 386 23.63 4.26 -9.38
C PHE A 386 23.99 5.72 -9.65
N ILE A 387 23.12 6.63 -9.22
CA ILE A 387 23.40 8.07 -9.23
C ILE A 387 24.31 8.39 -8.04
N GLY A 388 25.45 9.02 -8.30
CA GLY A 388 26.51 9.26 -7.31
C GLY A 388 26.09 10.18 -6.16
N HIS A 389 25.25 11.17 -6.45
CA HIS A 389 24.79 12.21 -5.51
C HIS A 389 23.36 11.97 -5.00
N TRP A 390 22.85 10.73 -5.07
CA TRP A 390 21.56 10.39 -4.46
C TRP A 390 21.60 10.63 -2.95
N ASN A 391 20.64 11.37 -2.41
CA ASN A 391 20.60 11.78 -1.00
C ASN A 391 19.83 10.81 -0.09
N GLY A 392 19.53 9.60 -0.59
CA GLY A 392 18.77 8.60 0.15
C GLY A 392 17.27 8.90 0.21
N ALA A 393 16.72 9.79 -0.63
CA ALA A 393 15.30 10.14 -0.63
C ALA A 393 14.42 8.94 -0.99
N SER A 394 13.32 8.80 -0.24
CA SER A 394 12.25 7.89 -0.60
C SER A 394 11.24 8.55 -1.55
N PRO A 395 10.40 7.77 -2.26
CA PRO A 395 9.28 8.31 -3.03
C PRO A 395 8.33 9.20 -2.21
N ARG A 396 8.20 8.98 -0.89
CA ARG A 396 7.46 9.88 0.02
C ARG A 396 8.15 11.23 0.18
N ASP A 397 9.47 11.25 0.27
CA ASP A 397 10.26 12.48 0.41
C ASP A 397 10.21 13.29 -0.89
N ALA A 398 10.36 12.62 -2.04
CA ALA A 398 10.18 13.21 -3.37
C ALA A 398 8.76 13.78 -3.56
N GLN A 399 7.72 13.04 -3.18
CA GLN A 399 6.33 13.52 -3.20
C GLN A 399 6.14 14.73 -2.28
N ALA A 400 6.78 14.77 -1.10
CA ALA A 400 6.72 15.90 -0.18
C ALA A 400 7.40 17.15 -0.78
N TYR A 401 8.54 16.97 -1.46
CA TYR A 401 9.21 18.03 -2.21
C TYR A 401 8.30 18.62 -3.30
N LEU A 402 7.70 17.79 -4.16
CA LEU A 402 6.80 18.25 -5.22
C LEU A 402 5.58 18.98 -4.66
N ASN A 403 5.02 18.50 -3.55
CA ASN A 403 3.96 19.22 -2.85
C ASN A 403 4.40 20.60 -2.35
N ASN A 404 5.63 20.75 -1.85
CA ASN A 404 6.15 22.03 -1.40
C ASN A 404 6.34 23.01 -2.56
N VAL A 405 6.91 22.55 -3.68
CA VAL A 405 7.05 23.34 -4.91
C VAL A 405 5.67 23.79 -5.40
N TRP A 406 4.71 22.86 -5.46
CA TRP A 406 3.34 23.17 -5.87
C TRP A 406 2.63 24.15 -4.93
N GLN A 407 2.81 24.03 -3.61
CA GLN A 407 2.28 24.99 -2.64
C GLN A 407 2.82 26.40 -2.90
N ARG A 408 4.12 26.53 -3.20
CA ARG A 408 4.75 27.83 -3.54
C ARG A 408 4.21 28.41 -4.85
N ILE A 409 4.06 27.58 -5.88
CA ILE A 409 3.46 27.96 -7.17
C ILE A 409 2.04 28.48 -6.94
N ARG A 410 1.17 27.70 -6.28
CA ARG A 410 -0.21 28.12 -5.99
C ARG A 410 -0.28 29.40 -5.16
N ALA A 411 0.59 29.56 -4.16
CA ALA A 411 0.64 30.78 -3.36
C ALA A 411 1.06 32.00 -4.20
N LYS A 412 1.94 31.83 -5.19
CA LYS A 412 2.31 32.89 -6.12
C LYS A 412 1.16 33.22 -7.08
N LEU A 413 0.54 32.21 -7.70
CA LEU A 413 -0.63 32.39 -8.57
C LEU A 413 -1.75 33.14 -7.84
N GLY A 414 -2.01 32.79 -6.57
CA GLY A 414 -3.01 33.48 -5.75
C GLY A 414 -2.67 34.95 -5.45
N ARG A 415 -1.40 35.28 -5.16
CA ARG A 415 -0.97 36.69 -4.96
C ARG A 415 -1.04 37.53 -6.23
N GLU A 416 -0.97 36.89 -7.39
CA GLU A 416 -1.12 37.56 -8.68
C GLU A 416 -2.55 37.49 -9.22
N GLU A 417 -3.49 37.00 -8.40
CA GLU A 417 -4.92 36.88 -8.71
C GLU A 417 -5.23 36.07 -9.98
N ILE A 418 -4.30 35.20 -10.38
CA ILE A 418 -4.45 34.33 -11.54
C ILE A 418 -5.39 33.18 -11.19
N ARG A 419 -6.52 33.13 -11.87
CA ARG A 419 -7.52 32.05 -11.75
C ARG A 419 -7.15 30.89 -12.67
N TRP A 420 -7.19 29.68 -12.12
CA TRP A 420 -6.88 28.45 -12.83
C TRP A 420 -7.65 27.28 -12.19
N PHE A 421 -7.91 26.24 -12.98
CA PHE A 421 -8.42 24.96 -12.50
C PHE A 421 -7.79 23.83 -13.32
N GLY A 422 -7.94 22.58 -12.88
CA GLY A 422 -7.30 21.48 -13.60
C GLY A 422 -7.23 20.17 -12.85
N VAL A 423 -6.36 19.28 -13.31
CA VAL A 423 -6.13 17.97 -12.74
C VAL A 423 -4.64 17.64 -12.72
N ARG A 424 -4.19 16.92 -11.69
CA ARG A 424 -2.83 16.40 -11.56
C ARG A 424 -2.82 14.90 -11.36
N VAL A 425 -1.99 14.23 -12.16
CA VAL A 425 -1.61 12.81 -12.06
C VAL A 425 -0.22 12.72 -11.44
N ALA A 426 -0.02 11.83 -10.47
CA ALA A 426 1.29 11.45 -9.97
C ALA A 426 1.61 10.02 -10.42
N GLU A 427 2.69 9.87 -11.18
CA GLU A 427 3.14 8.63 -11.79
C GLU A 427 4.57 8.28 -11.29
N PRO A 428 4.89 7.00 -11.02
CA PRO A 428 6.26 6.62 -10.73
C PRO A 428 7.10 6.60 -12.00
N HIS A 429 8.28 7.22 -11.94
CA HIS A 429 9.34 6.98 -12.90
C HIS A 429 10.01 5.61 -12.65
N HIS A 430 10.86 5.12 -13.56
CA HIS A 430 11.41 3.75 -13.53
C HIS A 430 12.10 3.33 -12.21
N ASP A 431 12.61 4.26 -11.42
CA ASP A 431 13.27 4.06 -10.12
C ASP A 431 12.32 4.27 -8.91
N GLY A 432 11.03 4.49 -9.17
CA GLY A 432 9.98 4.72 -8.18
C GLY A 432 9.81 6.18 -7.76
N THR A 433 10.62 7.10 -8.30
CA THR A 433 10.53 8.53 -7.99
C THR A 433 9.28 9.14 -8.65
N PRO A 434 8.39 9.83 -7.92
CA PRO A 434 7.18 10.40 -8.48
C PRO A 434 7.47 11.55 -9.44
N HIS A 435 6.79 11.57 -10.58
CA HIS A 435 6.63 12.73 -11.46
C HIS A 435 5.17 13.21 -11.43
N TRP A 436 4.94 14.50 -11.63
CA TRP A 436 3.61 15.07 -11.72
C TRP A 436 3.32 15.53 -13.13
N HIS A 437 2.20 15.07 -13.68
CA HIS A 437 1.62 15.60 -14.92
C HIS A 437 0.37 16.39 -14.56
N LEU A 438 0.32 17.66 -14.96
CA LEU A 438 -0.77 18.57 -14.68
C LEU A 438 -1.41 19.01 -15.99
N LEU A 439 -2.72 18.92 -16.06
CA LEU A 439 -3.52 19.57 -17.07
C LEU A 439 -4.23 20.75 -16.42
N LEU A 440 -3.85 21.96 -16.79
CA LEU A 440 -4.37 23.21 -16.23
C LEU A 440 -5.04 24.05 -17.30
N TRP A 441 -6.13 24.74 -16.94
CA TRP A 441 -6.78 25.73 -17.79
C TRP A 441 -6.66 27.12 -17.20
N VAL A 442 -6.22 28.05 -18.03
CA VAL A 442 -5.93 29.44 -17.67
C VAL A 442 -6.38 30.39 -18.76
N LYS A 443 -6.53 31.68 -18.42
CA LYS A 443 -6.81 32.69 -19.45
C LYS A 443 -5.64 32.74 -20.44
N PRO A 444 -5.90 32.91 -21.76
CA PRO A 444 -4.87 32.95 -22.78
C PRO A 444 -3.78 33.99 -22.51
N GLU A 445 -4.19 35.17 -22.03
CA GLU A 445 -3.32 36.29 -21.67
C GLU A 445 -2.34 35.94 -20.51
N GLU A 446 -2.71 34.99 -19.65
CA GLU A 446 -1.95 34.61 -18.46
C GLU A 446 -1.05 33.39 -18.68
N VAL A 447 -1.15 32.74 -19.85
CA VAL A 447 -0.42 31.50 -20.17
C VAL A 447 1.08 31.64 -19.94
N LEU A 448 1.70 32.68 -20.53
CA LEU A 448 3.14 32.91 -20.41
C LEU A 448 3.55 33.17 -18.95
N ARG A 449 2.71 33.87 -18.20
CA ARG A 449 2.96 34.21 -16.80
C ARG A 449 2.89 32.97 -15.91
N VAL A 450 1.90 32.12 -16.12
CA VAL A 450 1.75 30.84 -15.41
C VAL A 450 2.95 29.94 -15.70
N THR A 451 3.36 29.84 -16.97
CA THR A 451 4.55 29.08 -17.39
C THR A 451 5.83 29.60 -16.72
N ASP A 452 6.08 30.92 -16.72
CA ASP A 452 7.23 31.52 -16.04
C ASP A 452 7.23 31.22 -14.53
N ILE A 453 6.09 31.37 -13.85
CA ILE A 453 5.97 31.05 -12.43
C ILE A 453 6.32 29.59 -12.17
N PHE A 454 5.78 28.69 -12.98
CA PHE A 454 5.97 27.26 -12.82
C PHE A 454 7.45 26.89 -12.98
N ILE A 455 8.08 27.34 -14.07
CA ILE A 455 9.50 27.12 -14.36
C ILE A 455 10.37 27.71 -13.23
N ARG A 456 10.13 28.96 -12.82
CA ARG A 456 10.92 29.63 -11.78
C ARG A 456 10.97 28.86 -10.47
N TYR A 457 9.85 28.28 -10.05
CA TYR A 457 9.82 27.48 -8.82
C TYR A 457 10.35 26.06 -9.02
N ALA A 458 10.21 25.48 -10.22
CA ALA A 458 10.74 24.15 -10.55
C ALA A 458 12.28 24.12 -10.56
N VAL A 459 12.93 25.14 -11.13
CA VAL A 459 14.40 25.20 -11.28
C VAL A 459 15.13 25.72 -10.03
N LYS A 460 14.41 26.18 -9.02
CA LYS A 460 15.00 26.85 -7.85
C LYS A 460 15.91 25.93 -7.03
N ALA A 461 15.57 24.65 -6.93
CA ALA A 461 16.40 23.67 -6.23
C ALA A 461 17.41 23.05 -7.20
N ASP A 462 18.66 22.94 -6.75
CA ASP A 462 19.76 22.33 -7.51
C ASP A 462 19.91 22.92 -8.92
N MET A 463 19.75 24.26 -9.02
CA MET A 463 19.84 25.01 -10.27
C MET A 463 21.19 24.81 -10.99
N HIS A 464 22.25 24.51 -10.24
CA HIS A 464 23.57 24.24 -10.79
C HIS A 464 23.61 22.99 -11.69
N GLU A 465 22.72 22.01 -11.49
CA GLU A 465 22.60 20.82 -12.37
C GLU A 465 22.05 21.18 -13.76
N LEU A 466 21.46 22.36 -13.91
CA LEU A 466 20.74 22.82 -15.09
C LEU A 466 21.53 23.85 -15.91
N LEU A 467 22.76 24.14 -15.49
CA LEU A 467 23.66 25.03 -16.21
C LEU A 467 24.48 24.23 -17.24
N PRO A 468 24.62 24.72 -18.50
CA PRO A 468 25.44 24.03 -19.49
C PRO A 468 26.92 23.99 -19.08
N GLN A 469 27.50 22.79 -19.04
CA GLN A 469 28.85 22.50 -18.51
C GLN A 469 30.00 23.28 -19.22
N LYS A 470 29.76 23.80 -20.44
CA LYS A 470 30.71 24.62 -21.23
C LYS A 470 30.68 26.13 -20.92
N GLN A 471 29.81 26.58 -20.02
CA GLN A 471 29.64 28.00 -19.66
C GLN A 471 29.57 28.22 -18.14
N TRP A 472 30.28 27.41 -17.35
CA TRP A 472 30.59 27.86 -15.98
C TRP A 472 31.48 29.09 -16.13
N PRO A 473 31.05 30.31 -15.74
CA PRO A 473 31.97 31.43 -15.73
C PRO A 473 33.14 31.02 -14.83
N SER A 474 34.37 31.19 -15.32
CA SER A 474 35.52 31.34 -14.43
C SER A 474 35.15 32.46 -13.48
N VAL A 475 34.73 32.10 -12.27
CA VAL A 475 34.33 33.09 -11.27
C VAL A 475 35.64 33.69 -10.79
N ASP A 476 36.05 34.77 -11.42
CA ASP A 476 37.09 35.60 -10.85
C ASP A 476 36.57 36.07 -9.49
N SER A 477 37.35 35.82 -8.45
CA SER A 477 36.98 36.21 -7.09
C SER A 477 36.67 37.69 -7.08
N PHE A 478 35.50 38.09 -6.56
CA PHE A 478 34.99 39.46 -6.42
C PHE A 478 34.21 40.04 -7.61
N VAL A 479 32.90 39.72 -7.66
CA VAL A 479 31.89 40.74 -7.99
C VAL A 479 30.81 40.73 -6.91
N ARG A 480 30.82 41.77 -6.06
CA ARG A 480 29.73 42.03 -5.12
C ARG A 480 28.46 42.34 -5.94
N VAL A 481 27.48 41.45 -5.89
CA VAL A 481 26.13 41.76 -6.38
C VAL A 481 25.58 42.91 -5.55
N ASN A 482 25.29 44.04 -6.22
CA ASN A 482 24.80 45.26 -5.59
C ASN A 482 23.41 44.99 -4.98
N LYS A 483 23.25 45.20 -3.66
CA LYS A 483 22.06 44.78 -2.88
C LYS A 483 20.79 45.61 -3.13
N SER A 484 20.81 46.63 -4.00
CA SER A 484 19.72 47.62 -4.13
C SER A 484 18.77 47.44 -5.32
N VAL A 485 19.05 46.52 -6.26
CA VAL A 485 18.15 46.23 -7.40
C VAL A 485 17.72 44.79 -7.28
N ASN A 486 16.42 44.54 -7.11
CA ASN A 486 15.86 43.20 -7.17
C ASN A 486 15.98 42.71 -8.63
N PRO A 487 16.86 41.75 -8.96
CA PRO A 487 17.00 41.26 -10.34
C PRO A 487 15.77 40.47 -10.81
N PHE A 488 14.77 40.29 -9.94
CA PHE A 488 13.53 39.54 -10.19
C PHE A 488 12.30 40.43 -10.44
N LYS A 489 12.48 41.73 -10.74
CA LYS A 489 11.36 42.62 -11.12
C LYS A 489 11.22 42.65 -12.65
N VAL A 490 10.30 41.84 -13.18
CA VAL A 490 9.88 41.98 -14.59
C VAL A 490 8.88 43.13 -14.70
N TYR A 491 9.12 44.04 -15.65
CA TYR A 491 8.25 45.19 -15.90
C TYR A 491 6.94 44.71 -16.52
N SER A 492 5.81 44.95 -15.84
CA SER A 492 4.46 44.64 -16.35
C SER A 492 4.19 45.19 -17.75
N LYS A 493 4.86 46.28 -18.14
CA LYS A 493 4.77 46.89 -19.48
C LYS A 493 5.34 46.01 -20.61
N VAL A 494 6.28 45.10 -20.35
CA VAL A 494 6.93 44.30 -21.40
C VAL A 494 5.95 43.29 -22.04
N TYR A 495 4.96 42.84 -21.28
CA TYR A 495 3.95 41.88 -21.76
C TYR A 495 2.69 42.54 -22.32
N ALA A 496 2.30 43.71 -21.79
CA ALA A 496 1.11 44.44 -22.24
C ALA A 496 1.28 45.04 -23.64
N ASP A 497 2.49 45.46 -24.02
CA ASP A 497 2.72 46.21 -25.25
C ASP A 497 3.21 45.34 -26.44
N ASN A 498 3.68 44.10 -26.21
CA ASN A 498 4.43 43.34 -27.23
C ASN A 498 3.77 42.04 -27.75
N PHE A 499 2.67 41.55 -27.18
CA PHE A 499 2.08 40.25 -27.56
C PHE A 499 0.55 40.31 -27.73
N PRO A 500 0.05 40.85 -28.85
CA PRO A 500 -1.38 40.92 -29.10
C PRO A 500 -1.97 39.53 -29.39
N VAL A 501 -2.91 39.08 -28.57
CA VAL A 501 -3.70 37.85 -28.79
C VAL A 501 -4.72 38.11 -29.90
N LYS A 502 -4.72 37.29 -30.97
CA LYS A 502 -5.75 37.36 -32.03
C LYS A 502 -6.66 36.14 -31.94
N MET A 503 -7.97 36.36 -31.97
CA MET A 503 -8.95 35.28 -32.02
C MET A 503 -9.14 34.78 -33.46
N LYS A 504 -9.00 33.47 -33.68
CA LYS A 504 -9.38 32.83 -34.93
C LYS A 504 -9.97 31.45 -34.62
N ARG A 505 -11.17 31.17 -35.14
CA ARG A 505 -11.87 29.87 -35.01
C ARG A 505 -11.90 29.30 -33.57
N ASN A 506 -12.51 30.03 -32.65
CA ASN A 506 -12.77 29.59 -31.26
C ASN A 506 -11.55 29.20 -30.41
N CYS A 507 -10.32 29.50 -30.82
CA CYS A 507 -9.13 29.44 -29.97
C CYS A 507 -8.29 30.73 -30.07
N PRO A 508 -7.61 31.15 -28.99
CA PRO A 508 -6.68 32.26 -28.99
C PRO A 508 -5.28 31.79 -29.41
N GLU A 509 -4.76 32.32 -30.50
CA GLU A 509 -3.36 32.15 -30.90
C GLU A 509 -2.54 33.35 -30.41
N VAL A 510 -1.50 33.10 -29.61
CA VAL A 510 -0.56 34.15 -29.17
C VAL A 510 0.46 34.36 -30.28
N VAL A 511 0.30 35.41 -31.08
CA VAL A 511 1.26 35.75 -32.14
C VAL A 511 2.50 36.36 -31.50
N ILE A 512 3.62 35.62 -31.53
CA ILE A 512 4.92 36.05 -31.02
C ILE A 512 5.62 36.86 -32.14
N PRO A 513 5.90 38.17 -31.97
CA PRO A 513 6.62 38.95 -32.99
C PRO A 513 8.06 38.46 -33.17
N ASP A 514 8.64 38.60 -34.37
CA ASP A 514 10.03 38.21 -34.66
C ASP A 514 11.08 38.88 -33.75
N SER A 515 10.75 40.03 -33.15
CA SER A 515 11.59 40.71 -32.15
C SER A 515 11.57 40.02 -30.77
N ALA A 516 10.49 39.33 -30.42
CA ALA A 516 10.41 38.49 -29.22
C ALA A 516 10.96 37.07 -29.44
N GLN A 517 11.05 36.60 -30.70
CA GLN A 517 11.87 35.45 -31.05
C GLN A 517 13.38 35.69 -30.81
N ARG A 518 13.81 36.97 -30.71
CA ARG A 518 15.20 37.38 -30.46
C ARG A 518 15.56 37.68 -29.00
N LEU A 519 14.58 37.78 -28.09
CA LEU A 519 14.83 37.68 -26.64
C LEU A 519 14.95 36.19 -26.31
N PRO A 520 15.86 35.73 -25.42
CA PRO A 520 16.41 34.36 -25.47
C PRO A 520 15.35 33.29 -25.17
N ILE A 521 14.57 32.96 -26.19
CA ILE A 521 13.77 31.77 -26.45
C ILE A 521 14.23 31.22 -27.83
N ALA A 522 15.37 31.69 -28.34
CA ALA A 522 15.97 31.21 -29.59
C ALA A 522 16.57 29.80 -29.43
N GLU A 523 16.94 29.41 -28.20
CA GLU A 523 17.21 28.03 -27.83
C GLU A 523 16.04 27.53 -26.97
N LYS A 524 15.27 26.56 -27.50
CA LYS A 524 13.95 26.09 -27.03
C LYS A 524 13.83 25.66 -25.55
N THR A 525 14.89 25.74 -24.75
CA THR A 525 14.95 25.22 -23.38
C THR A 525 15.60 26.15 -22.35
N LEU A 526 16.11 27.33 -22.74
CA LEU A 526 16.82 28.23 -21.83
C LEU A 526 15.90 29.30 -21.22
N THR A 527 15.97 29.46 -19.90
CA THR A 527 15.31 30.59 -19.20
C THR A 527 16.06 31.90 -19.42
N THR A 528 15.47 33.03 -18.98
CA THR A 528 16.13 34.35 -18.92
C THR A 528 17.39 34.38 -18.04
N LEU A 529 17.66 33.32 -17.27
CA LEU A 529 18.86 33.11 -16.47
C LEU A 529 19.88 32.17 -17.13
N ASN A 530 19.69 31.82 -18.41
CA ASN A 530 20.53 30.88 -19.16
C ASN A 530 20.58 29.48 -18.51
N VAL A 531 19.44 29.02 -17.98
CA VAL A 531 19.26 27.70 -17.34
C VAL A 531 18.38 26.81 -18.21
N ASP A 532 18.82 25.58 -18.47
CA ASP A 532 18.03 24.56 -19.18
C ASP A 532 17.02 23.92 -18.22
N TYR A 533 15.75 24.33 -18.33
CA TYR A 533 14.71 23.87 -17.41
C TYR A 533 14.09 22.52 -17.79
N SER A 534 14.39 21.98 -18.97
CA SER A 534 13.73 20.79 -19.54
C SER A 534 13.83 19.55 -18.64
N ALA A 535 14.94 19.42 -17.90
CA ALA A 535 15.15 18.32 -16.95
C ALA A 535 14.30 18.45 -15.66
N ARG A 536 13.68 19.61 -15.40
CA ARG A 536 12.83 19.88 -14.21
C ARG A 536 11.36 20.06 -14.52
N CYS A 537 11.09 20.65 -15.68
CA CYS A 537 9.76 20.99 -16.09
C CYS A 537 9.65 20.91 -17.60
N ASP A 538 8.59 20.27 -18.07
CA ASP A 538 8.18 20.32 -19.47
C ASP A 538 6.83 21.04 -19.55
N VAL A 539 6.67 21.84 -20.61
CA VAL A 539 5.51 22.72 -20.82
C VAL A 539 5.01 22.52 -22.23
N GLY A 540 3.93 21.77 -22.35
CA GLY A 540 3.17 21.58 -23.59
C GLY A 540 1.92 22.45 -23.60
N PHE A 541 1.60 22.97 -24.78
CA PHE A 541 0.30 23.59 -25.05
C PHE A 541 -0.62 22.53 -25.64
N ILE A 542 -1.88 22.51 -25.20
CA ILE A 542 -2.87 21.64 -25.81
C ILE A 542 -3.26 22.25 -27.15
N ASP A 543 -3.02 21.49 -28.21
CA ASP A 543 -3.42 21.80 -29.58
C ASP A 543 -4.71 21.02 -29.92
N PRO A 544 -5.86 21.70 -30.09
CA PRO A 544 -7.11 21.06 -30.45
C PRO A 544 -7.06 20.28 -31.77
N GLU A 545 -6.15 20.62 -32.69
CA GLU A 545 -5.98 19.90 -33.96
C GLU A 545 -5.26 18.55 -33.78
N GLN A 546 -4.41 18.41 -32.75
CA GLN A 546 -3.69 17.18 -32.44
C GLN A 546 -4.46 16.26 -31.50
N GLY A 547 -5.40 16.80 -30.73
CA GLY A 547 -6.28 16.02 -29.88
C GLY A 547 -6.90 16.82 -28.74
N THR A 548 -7.91 16.23 -28.11
CA THR A 548 -8.59 16.83 -26.95
C THR A 548 -7.66 16.89 -25.74
N ALA A 549 -7.84 17.90 -24.87
CA ALA A 549 -7.10 18.02 -23.61
C ALA A 549 -7.24 16.75 -22.75
N THR A 550 -8.45 16.16 -22.78
CA THR A 550 -8.74 14.88 -22.14
C THR A 550 -7.91 13.74 -22.74
N GLY A 551 -7.72 13.71 -24.07
CA GLY A 551 -6.87 12.74 -24.75
C GLY A 551 -5.42 12.76 -24.24
N TYR A 552 -4.84 13.94 -24.06
CA TYR A 552 -3.47 14.08 -23.54
C TYR A 552 -3.30 13.44 -22.16
N ILE A 553 -4.28 13.59 -21.25
CA ILE A 553 -4.19 13.01 -19.90
C ILE A 553 -4.72 11.58 -19.81
N ALA A 554 -5.52 11.13 -20.79
CA ALA A 554 -6.15 9.81 -20.78
C ALA A 554 -5.11 8.67 -20.68
N LYS A 555 -4.00 8.81 -21.42
CA LYS A 555 -2.86 7.87 -21.35
C LYS A 555 -2.33 7.73 -19.93
N TYR A 556 -2.16 8.84 -19.23
CA TYR A 556 -1.68 8.87 -17.85
C TYR A 556 -2.70 8.28 -16.86
N ILE A 557 -3.99 8.43 -17.12
CA ILE A 557 -5.05 7.80 -16.30
C ILE A 557 -5.01 6.29 -16.43
N SER A 558 -5.05 5.77 -17.67
CA SER A 558 -5.09 4.33 -17.93
C SER A 558 -3.81 3.63 -17.46
N LYS A 559 -2.61 4.18 -17.76
CA LYS A 559 -1.32 3.66 -17.25
C LYS A 559 -1.29 3.46 -15.73
N ASN A 560 -1.98 4.34 -15.00
CA ASN A 560 -1.96 4.39 -13.54
C ASN A 560 -3.07 3.57 -12.86
N ILE A 561 -4.02 3.02 -13.62
CA ILE A 561 -5.18 2.28 -13.11
C ILE A 561 -5.06 0.80 -13.47
N ASP A 562 -5.27 0.45 -14.75
CA ASP A 562 -5.43 -0.91 -15.25
C ASP A 562 -4.73 -1.16 -16.60
N GLY A 563 -4.19 -0.12 -17.25
CA GLY A 563 -3.60 -0.23 -18.58
C GLY A 563 -4.63 -0.48 -19.70
N PHE A 564 -5.89 -0.12 -19.47
CA PHE A 564 -6.96 -0.31 -20.46
C PHE A 564 -6.67 0.37 -21.81
N ALA A 565 -7.01 -0.32 -22.91
CA ALA A 565 -6.78 0.10 -24.30
C ALA A 565 -5.30 0.37 -24.65
N MET A 566 -4.38 -0.38 -24.03
CA MET A 566 -2.94 -0.30 -24.26
C MET A 566 -2.30 -1.69 -24.33
N ASP A 567 -3.02 -2.66 -24.89
CA ASP A 567 -2.60 -4.07 -24.89
C ASP A 567 -1.26 -4.27 -25.62
N ASP A 568 -1.01 -3.52 -26.70
CA ASP A 568 0.23 -3.57 -27.48
C ASP A 568 1.23 -2.45 -27.15
N GLU A 569 0.90 -1.54 -26.21
CA GLU A 569 1.83 -0.45 -25.88
C GLU A 569 2.96 -0.95 -24.97
N VAL A 570 4.20 -0.71 -25.42
CA VAL A 570 5.41 -0.88 -24.62
C VAL A 570 5.79 0.45 -23.98
N SER A 571 6.07 0.44 -22.68
CA SER A 571 6.54 1.64 -22.00
C SER A 571 7.96 1.98 -22.45
N ASP A 572 8.15 3.18 -23.02
CA ASP A 572 9.47 3.72 -23.38
C ASP A 572 10.41 3.81 -22.17
N GLU A 573 9.86 3.88 -20.95
CA GLU A 573 10.63 3.98 -19.72
C GLU A 573 11.21 2.63 -19.28
N THR A 574 10.44 1.56 -19.44
CA THR A 574 10.75 0.23 -18.87
C THR A 574 11.06 -0.84 -19.90
N GLY A 575 10.64 -0.65 -21.15
CA GLY A 575 10.69 -1.66 -22.21
C GLY A 575 9.74 -2.84 -21.99
N LYS A 576 8.72 -2.68 -21.12
CA LYS A 576 7.72 -3.72 -20.80
C LYS A 576 6.32 -3.26 -21.21
N LEU A 577 5.40 -4.21 -21.40
CA LEU A 577 4.00 -3.92 -21.69
C LEU A 577 3.40 -3.02 -20.60
N VAL A 578 2.67 -1.98 -21.01
CA VAL A 578 2.08 -0.99 -20.10
C VAL A 578 1.09 -1.63 -19.14
N LYS A 579 0.24 -2.53 -19.64
CA LYS A 579 -0.74 -3.30 -18.87
C LYS A 579 -0.11 -4.05 -17.71
N ASP A 580 1.03 -4.70 -17.99
CA ASP A 580 1.80 -5.41 -16.98
C ASP A 580 2.36 -4.50 -15.89
N MET A 581 2.67 -3.25 -16.22
CA MET A 581 3.24 -2.30 -15.27
C MET A 581 2.18 -1.63 -14.39
N ALA A 582 0.90 -1.64 -14.76
CA ALA A 582 -0.18 -1.09 -13.94
C ALA A 582 -0.22 -1.72 -12.53
N LYS A 583 0.07 -3.02 -12.41
CA LYS A 583 0.17 -3.72 -11.12
C LYS A 583 1.32 -3.17 -10.26
N ASN A 584 2.45 -2.82 -10.86
CA ASN A 584 3.59 -2.22 -10.18
C ASN A 584 3.26 -0.80 -9.71
N VAL A 585 2.59 0.00 -10.55
CA VAL A 585 2.11 1.34 -10.17
C VAL A 585 1.11 1.26 -9.01
N SER A 586 0.21 0.29 -9.03
CA SER A 586 -0.77 0.05 -7.96
C SER A 586 -0.12 -0.38 -6.64
N ALA A 587 0.93 -1.21 -6.69
CA ALA A 587 1.72 -1.57 -5.52
C ALA A 587 2.51 -0.36 -4.98
N TRP A 588 3.15 0.42 -5.87
CA TRP A 588 3.90 1.62 -5.54
C TRP A 588 3.04 2.66 -4.81
N LYS A 589 1.90 3.05 -5.37
CA LYS A 589 1.02 4.07 -4.76
C LYS A 589 0.52 3.64 -3.38
N SER A 590 0.25 2.33 -3.22
CA SER A 590 -0.25 1.73 -1.98
C SER A 590 0.83 1.77 -0.90
N ARG A 591 2.04 1.31 -1.24
CA ARG A 591 3.22 1.28 -0.36
C ARG A 591 3.60 2.67 0.15
N TRP A 592 3.64 3.64 -0.76
CA TRP A 592 4.07 5.00 -0.46
C TRP A 592 2.92 5.91 -0.03
N ASN A 593 1.67 5.45 -0.08
CA ASN A 593 0.47 6.22 0.22
C ASN A 593 0.42 7.53 -0.58
N ILE A 594 0.65 7.42 -1.90
CA ILE A 594 0.67 8.56 -2.82
C ILE A 594 -0.69 8.65 -3.51
N ARG A 595 -1.33 9.82 -3.39
CA ARG A 595 -2.55 10.12 -4.13
C ARG A 595 -2.19 10.32 -5.59
N GLN A 596 -2.67 9.44 -6.48
CA GLN A 596 -2.41 9.52 -7.92
C GLN A 596 -3.18 10.63 -8.62
N PHE A 597 -4.48 10.78 -8.36
CA PHE A 597 -5.33 11.75 -9.07
C PHE A 597 -5.86 12.84 -8.14
N GLN A 598 -5.71 14.10 -8.55
CA GLN A 598 -6.20 15.25 -7.80
C GLN A 598 -6.72 16.33 -8.75
N PHE A 599 -8.01 16.62 -8.67
CA PHE A 599 -8.62 17.76 -9.34
C PHE A 599 -8.48 19.01 -8.46
N PHE A 600 -8.34 20.16 -9.13
CA PHE A 600 -8.25 21.49 -8.55
C PHE A 600 -9.34 22.37 -9.15
N GLY A 601 -10.02 23.14 -8.30
CA GLY A 601 -11.22 23.88 -8.68
C GLY A 601 -12.49 23.01 -8.72
N GLY A 602 -13.64 23.66 -8.76
CA GLY A 602 -14.97 23.05 -8.88
C GLY A 602 -15.54 22.42 -7.62
N ALA A 603 -16.79 21.96 -7.74
CA ALA A 603 -17.54 21.31 -6.68
C ALA A 603 -17.07 19.87 -6.41
N PRO A 604 -17.28 19.32 -5.19
CA PRO A 604 -16.83 17.97 -4.83
C PRO A 604 -17.52 16.86 -5.62
N VAL A 605 -16.76 15.82 -5.99
CA VAL A 605 -17.31 14.59 -6.61
C VAL A 605 -18.24 13.81 -5.68
N THR A 606 -18.05 13.92 -4.37
CA THR A 606 -18.91 13.24 -3.40
C THR A 606 -20.35 13.74 -3.50
N THR A 607 -20.56 15.06 -3.62
CA THR A 607 -21.89 15.65 -3.78
C THR A 607 -22.53 15.19 -5.08
N TYR A 608 -21.78 15.22 -6.19
CA TYR A 608 -22.22 14.66 -7.46
C TYR A 608 -22.70 13.20 -7.36
N ARG A 609 -21.96 12.34 -6.62
CA ARG A 609 -22.37 10.95 -6.39
C ARG A 609 -23.65 10.82 -5.57
N GLU A 610 -23.87 11.70 -4.60
CA GLU A 610 -25.10 11.71 -3.80
C GLU A 610 -26.30 12.21 -4.62
N LEU A 611 -26.13 13.21 -5.48
CA LEU A 611 -27.19 13.65 -6.40
C LEU A 611 -27.61 12.53 -7.35
N ARG A 612 -26.64 11.79 -7.92
CA ARG A 612 -26.93 10.61 -8.76
C ARG A 612 -27.59 9.48 -7.99
N ARG A 613 -27.21 9.29 -6.72
CA ARG A 613 -27.84 8.30 -5.84
C ARG A 613 -29.31 8.65 -5.60
N PHE A 614 -29.60 9.92 -5.32
CA PHE A 614 -30.97 10.43 -5.19
C PHE A 614 -31.77 10.21 -6.46
N ALA A 615 -31.23 10.59 -7.62
CA ALA A 615 -31.92 10.40 -8.89
C ALA A 615 -32.25 8.93 -9.18
N ASN A 616 -31.28 8.03 -8.96
CA ASN A 616 -31.49 6.59 -9.10
C ASN A 616 -32.55 6.04 -8.14
N GLN A 617 -32.57 6.50 -6.88
CA GLN A 617 -33.57 6.09 -5.89
C GLN A 617 -34.96 6.59 -6.27
N ASN A 618 -35.06 7.83 -6.75
CA ASN A 618 -36.32 8.42 -7.16
C ASN A 618 -36.87 7.75 -8.43
N LYS A 619 -36.01 7.50 -9.43
CA LYS A 619 -36.37 6.71 -10.61
C LYS A 619 -36.82 5.30 -10.21
N LYS A 620 -36.16 4.65 -9.24
CA LYS A 620 -36.60 3.34 -8.74
C LYS A 620 -38.01 3.40 -8.14
N ALA A 621 -38.27 4.35 -7.23
CA ALA A 621 -39.58 4.52 -6.61
C ALA A 621 -40.66 4.83 -7.66
N PHE A 622 -40.35 5.65 -8.66
CA PHE A 622 -41.25 5.94 -9.77
C PHE A 622 -41.54 4.69 -10.63
N MET A 623 -40.52 3.87 -10.93
CA MET A 623 -40.73 2.61 -11.65
C MET A 623 -41.59 1.65 -10.83
N GLU A 624 -41.36 1.52 -9.52
CA GLU A 624 -42.21 0.73 -8.61
C GLU A 624 -43.67 1.22 -8.63
N TYR A 625 -43.89 2.55 -8.66
CA TYR A 625 -45.22 3.13 -8.85
C TYR A 625 -45.84 2.75 -10.20
N LEU A 626 -45.08 2.85 -11.31
CA LEU A 626 -45.56 2.46 -12.64
C LEU A 626 -45.94 0.99 -12.72
N PHE A 627 -45.19 0.11 -12.06
CA PHE A 627 -45.49 -1.32 -12.00
C PHE A 627 -46.82 -1.62 -11.31
N MET A 628 -47.28 -0.74 -10.42
CA MET A 628 -48.58 -0.88 -9.74
C MET A 628 -49.75 -0.31 -10.54
N GLN A 629 -49.50 0.38 -11.66
CA GLN A 629 -50.56 1.05 -12.45
C GLN A 629 -51.23 0.11 -13.45
N GLU A 630 -52.51 0.37 -13.73
CA GLU A 630 -53.21 -0.31 -14.81
C GLU A 630 -52.81 0.24 -16.18
N ARG A 631 -53.07 -0.53 -17.25
CA ARG A 631 -52.73 -0.12 -18.63
C ARG A 631 -53.39 1.21 -19.02
N VAL A 632 -54.60 1.49 -18.52
CA VAL A 632 -55.32 2.73 -18.82
C VAL A 632 -54.58 3.94 -18.24
N ASP A 633 -54.05 3.82 -17.03
CA ASP A 633 -53.29 4.87 -16.38
C ASP A 633 -51.93 5.07 -17.06
N LEU A 634 -51.24 3.98 -17.43
CA LEU A 634 -50.00 4.06 -18.22
C LEU A 634 -50.22 4.78 -19.56
N LEU A 635 -51.31 4.49 -20.26
CA LEU A 635 -51.67 5.18 -21.50
C LEU A 635 -52.00 6.66 -21.28
N THR A 636 -52.59 6.99 -20.13
CA THR A 636 -52.88 8.37 -19.74
C THR A 636 -51.60 9.13 -19.49
N ILE A 637 -50.67 8.57 -18.70
CA ILE A 637 -49.36 9.16 -18.43
C ILE A 637 -48.56 9.32 -19.73
N TYR A 638 -48.55 8.28 -20.59
CA TYR A 638 -47.92 8.34 -21.91
C TYR A 638 -48.51 9.42 -22.81
N SER A 639 -49.84 9.62 -22.75
CA SER A 639 -50.49 10.72 -23.49
C SER A 639 -50.14 12.09 -22.91
N MET A 640 -49.90 12.21 -21.60
CA MET A 640 -49.46 13.46 -20.97
C MET A 640 -48.01 13.82 -21.32
N LEU A 641 -47.16 12.82 -21.61
CA LEU A 641 -45.79 13.01 -22.10
C LEU A 641 -45.70 13.58 -23.53
N GLN A 642 -46.84 13.78 -24.20
CA GLN A 642 -46.95 14.32 -25.57
C GLN A 642 -46.14 15.59 -25.85
N ARG A 643 -45.78 16.38 -24.84
CA ARG A 643 -45.01 17.62 -25.01
C ARG A 643 -43.50 17.41 -25.08
N ASP A 644 -43.00 16.28 -24.60
CA ASP A 644 -41.57 16.05 -24.35
C ASP A 644 -40.94 15.01 -25.30
N LEU A 645 -41.76 14.26 -26.06
CA LEU A 645 -41.29 13.24 -27.01
C LEU A 645 -41.03 13.84 -28.41
N VAL A 646 -39.91 13.49 -29.03
CA VAL A 646 -39.57 13.89 -30.41
C VAL A 646 -40.08 12.84 -31.40
N GLY A 647 -41.08 13.18 -32.21
CA GLY A 647 -41.60 12.34 -33.31
C GLY A 647 -43.06 11.89 -33.17
N PRO A 648 -43.60 11.17 -34.17
CA PRO A 648 -44.99 10.71 -34.17
C PRO A 648 -45.20 9.59 -33.16
N ILE A 649 -46.26 9.72 -32.36
CA ILE A 649 -46.57 8.82 -31.25
C ILE A 649 -47.09 7.48 -31.78
N LYS A 650 -46.51 6.39 -31.27
CA LYS A 650 -47.02 5.03 -31.54
C LYS A 650 -48.46 4.92 -30.99
N PRO A 651 -49.47 4.55 -31.82
CA PRO A 651 -50.86 4.44 -31.38
C PRO A 651 -51.02 3.52 -30.15
N SER A 652 -51.95 3.85 -29.25
CA SER A 652 -52.21 3.12 -28.00
C SER A 652 -52.51 1.62 -28.19
N LYS A 653 -53.00 1.23 -29.37
CA LYS A 653 -53.26 -0.17 -29.77
C LYS A 653 -52.00 -0.94 -30.17
N LEU A 654 -50.93 -0.24 -30.56
CA LEU A 654 -49.69 -0.83 -31.08
C LEU A 654 -48.55 -0.81 -30.06
N ILE A 655 -48.66 -0.03 -28.99
CA ILE A 655 -47.66 0.05 -27.92
C ILE A 655 -47.94 -0.98 -26.81
N THR A 656 -46.93 -1.77 -26.46
CA THR A 656 -47.02 -2.78 -25.40
C THR A 656 -46.88 -2.15 -24.01
N ASN A 657 -47.29 -2.85 -22.94
CA ASN A 657 -47.09 -2.36 -21.57
C ASN A 657 -45.60 -2.19 -21.23
N LYS A 658 -44.74 -3.08 -21.74
CA LYS A 658 -43.29 -2.99 -21.56
C LYS A 658 -42.75 -1.70 -22.19
N GLU A 659 -43.14 -1.42 -23.43
CA GLU A 659 -42.76 -0.18 -24.13
C GLU A 659 -43.32 1.07 -23.43
N LEU A 660 -44.57 1.02 -22.94
CA LEU A 660 -45.15 2.13 -22.16
C LEU A 660 -44.33 2.43 -20.91
N MET A 661 -44.06 1.40 -20.09
CA MET A 661 -43.26 1.56 -18.87
C MET A 661 -41.85 2.07 -19.18
N GLN A 662 -41.23 1.58 -20.26
CA GLN A 662 -39.91 2.03 -20.69
C GLN A 662 -39.92 3.51 -21.10
N VAL A 663 -40.82 3.91 -22.01
CA VAL A 663 -40.88 5.31 -22.48
C VAL A 663 -41.23 6.27 -21.33
N ILE A 664 -42.19 5.91 -20.48
CA ILE A 664 -42.57 6.73 -19.33
C ILE A 664 -41.42 6.80 -18.32
N GLY A 665 -40.78 5.67 -18.02
CA GLY A 665 -39.65 5.58 -17.10
C GLY A 665 -38.40 6.32 -17.57
N ASP A 666 -38.12 6.32 -18.87
CA ASP A 666 -36.98 7.02 -19.47
C ASP A 666 -37.21 8.52 -19.58
N SER A 667 -38.48 8.94 -19.67
CA SER A 667 -38.86 10.36 -19.61
C SER A 667 -38.84 10.93 -18.18
N TYR A 668 -38.71 10.08 -17.16
CA TYR A 668 -38.70 10.51 -15.77
C TYR A 668 -37.41 11.25 -15.39
N GLN A 669 -37.56 12.44 -14.81
CA GLN A 669 -36.46 13.20 -14.23
C GLN A 669 -36.72 13.41 -12.75
N ALA A 670 -35.75 13.04 -11.91
CA ALA A 670 -35.82 13.33 -10.50
C ALA A 670 -35.74 14.84 -10.26
N ARG A 671 -36.81 15.44 -9.75
CA ARG A 671 -36.84 16.85 -9.35
C ARG A 671 -36.83 16.92 -7.83
N GLY A 672 -36.00 17.81 -7.28
CA GLY A 672 -36.14 18.22 -5.87
C GLY A 672 -37.26 19.26 -5.73
N ASP A 673 -37.72 19.50 -4.50
CA ASP A 673 -38.80 20.47 -4.23
C ASP A 673 -38.32 21.93 -4.30
N SER A 674 -37.03 22.13 -4.59
CA SER A 674 -36.41 23.44 -4.70
C SER A 674 -37.07 24.32 -5.77
N LYS A 675 -37.48 25.51 -5.36
CA LYS A 675 -38.04 26.53 -6.25
C LYS A 675 -36.96 27.23 -7.09
N GLN A 676 -35.68 27.02 -6.76
CA GLN A 676 -34.56 27.60 -7.48
C GLN A 676 -34.21 26.79 -8.74
N SER A 677 -34.29 27.45 -9.90
CA SER A 677 -33.97 26.86 -11.21
C SER A 677 -32.52 26.34 -11.29
N SER A 678 -31.56 26.98 -10.61
CA SER A 678 -30.16 26.56 -10.58
C SER A 678 -29.96 25.20 -9.89
N VAL A 679 -30.63 24.96 -8.77
CA VAL A 679 -30.56 23.68 -8.03
C VAL A 679 -31.20 22.56 -8.85
N ALA A 680 -32.38 22.81 -9.44
CA ALA A 680 -33.04 21.86 -10.32
C ALA A 680 -32.16 21.50 -11.55
N GLY A 681 -31.54 22.50 -12.18
CA GLY A 681 -30.60 22.29 -13.28
C GLY A 681 -29.35 21.52 -12.87
N THR A 682 -28.83 21.75 -11.65
CA THR A 682 -27.67 21.04 -11.09
C THR A 682 -27.99 19.56 -10.83
N LEU A 683 -29.19 19.28 -10.30
CA LEU A 683 -29.69 17.92 -10.09
C LEU A 683 -29.82 17.16 -11.41
N ALA A 684 -30.50 17.75 -12.39
CA ALA A 684 -30.67 17.17 -13.72
C ALA A 684 -29.32 16.93 -14.41
N ALA A 685 -28.38 17.88 -14.33
CA ALA A 685 -27.05 17.70 -14.89
C ALA A 685 -26.29 16.54 -14.25
N ALA A 686 -26.41 16.36 -12.92
CA ALA A 686 -25.78 15.25 -12.24
C ALA A 686 -26.36 13.90 -12.68
N ASP A 687 -27.69 13.81 -12.78
CA ASP A 687 -28.42 12.61 -13.22
C ASP A 687 -27.98 12.15 -14.62
N HIS A 688 -27.98 13.08 -15.59
CA HIS A 688 -27.56 12.83 -16.97
C HIS A 688 -26.05 12.61 -17.15
N GLY A 689 -25.26 12.60 -16.08
CA GLY A 689 -23.81 12.42 -16.20
C GLY A 689 -23.04 13.67 -16.66
N ASN A 690 -23.71 14.82 -16.81
CA ASN A 690 -23.13 16.06 -17.29
C ASN A 690 -22.32 16.77 -16.19
N TRP A 691 -21.02 16.48 -16.16
CA TRP A 691 -20.10 17.08 -15.19
C TRP A 691 -19.97 18.60 -15.36
N GLN A 692 -19.95 19.12 -16.61
CA GLN A 692 -19.90 20.56 -16.87
C GLN A 692 -21.11 21.27 -16.25
N GLY A 693 -22.32 20.78 -16.54
CA GLY A 693 -23.58 21.34 -16.02
C GLY A 693 -23.63 21.31 -14.50
N TYR A 694 -23.14 20.22 -13.88
CA TYR A 694 -23.04 20.12 -12.42
C TYR A 694 -22.11 21.18 -11.82
N ILE A 695 -20.91 21.37 -12.39
CA ILE A 695 -19.95 22.36 -11.89
C ILE A 695 -20.47 23.78 -12.09
N MET A 696 -21.03 24.08 -13.27
CA MET A 696 -21.58 25.41 -13.57
C MET A 696 -22.80 25.71 -12.69
N GLY A 697 -23.67 24.72 -12.47
CA GLY A 697 -24.81 24.81 -11.58
C GLY A 697 -24.44 25.09 -10.12
N GLN A 698 -23.29 24.57 -9.66
CA GLN A 698 -22.72 24.85 -8.33
C GLN A 698 -22.00 26.21 -8.21
N GLY A 699 -22.02 27.07 -9.23
CA GLY A 699 -21.35 28.37 -9.25
C GLY A 699 -20.03 28.42 -10.05
N GLY A 700 -19.73 27.36 -10.82
CA GLY A 700 -18.58 27.28 -11.72
C GLY A 700 -17.29 26.74 -11.09
N PRO A 701 -16.20 26.63 -11.86
CA PRO A 701 -14.95 26.01 -11.42
C PRO A 701 -14.19 26.83 -10.34
N PHE A 702 -14.53 28.10 -10.15
CA PHE A 702 -13.85 29.02 -9.23
C PHE A 702 -14.63 29.34 -7.95
N VAL A 703 -15.80 28.71 -7.76
CA VAL A 703 -16.64 28.90 -6.57
C VAL A 703 -15.86 28.53 -5.30
N LYS A 704 -16.05 29.31 -4.22
CA LYS A 704 -15.47 28.95 -2.91
C LYS A 704 -16.31 27.83 -2.30
N ARG A 705 -15.70 27.05 -1.41
CA ARG A 705 -16.42 25.94 -0.74
C ARG A 705 -17.60 26.41 0.09
N ASP A 706 -17.49 27.57 0.71
CA ASP A 706 -18.53 28.13 1.57
C ASP A 706 -19.69 28.72 0.76
N ASP A 707 -19.48 28.93 -0.55
CA ASP A 707 -20.46 29.50 -1.49
C ASP A 707 -21.11 28.42 -2.37
N LEU A 708 -20.90 27.12 -2.07
CA LEU A 708 -21.52 26.01 -2.81
C LEU A 708 -23.01 25.95 -2.52
N LEU A 709 -23.84 25.86 -3.57
CA LEU A 709 -25.29 25.77 -3.44
C LEU A 709 -25.74 24.45 -2.81
N ILE A 710 -25.11 23.34 -3.19
CA ILE A 710 -25.40 22.01 -2.68
C ILE A 710 -24.19 21.46 -1.95
N VAL A 711 -24.38 21.07 -0.69
CA VAL A 711 -23.32 20.55 0.19
C VAL A 711 -23.70 19.21 0.81
N ASN A 712 -22.70 18.41 1.19
CA ASN A 712 -22.96 17.11 1.81
C ASN A 712 -23.36 17.26 3.28
N VAL A 713 -24.33 16.47 3.71
CA VAL A 713 -24.78 16.38 5.10
C VAL A 713 -24.24 15.10 5.72
N TYR A 714 -23.69 15.25 6.92
CA TYR A 714 -23.13 14.15 7.70
C TYR A 714 -23.85 14.04 9.03
N GLN A 715 -24.36 12.84 9.32
CA GLN A 715 -24.91 12.49 10.62
C GLN A 715 -23.77 12.11 11.57
N GLU A 716 -23.82 12.65 12.79
CA GLU A 716 -23.02 12.15 13.90
C GLU A 716 -23.73 10.94 14.52
N LEU A 717 -23.03 9.82 14.59
CA LEU A 717 -23.59 8.58 15.14
C LEU A 717 -23.66 8.69 16.67
N PRO A 718 -24.68 8.07 17.31
CA PRO A 718 -24.85 8.15 18.77
C PRO A 718 -23.78 7.37 19.54
N PHE A 719 -22.93 6.61 18.85
CA PHE A 719 -21.81 5.88 19.42
C PHE A 719 -20.48 6.42 18.93
N ALA A 720 -19.48 6.39 19.82
CA ALA A 720 -18.12 6.73 19.50
C ALA A 720 -17.36 5.55 18.87
N SER A 721 -16.23 5.85 18.24
CA SER A 721 -15.26 4.82 17.86
C SER A 721 -14.75 4.06 19.11
N PRO A 722 -14.05 2.92 18.96
CA PRO A 722 -13.43 2.21 20.10
C PRO A 722 -12.46 3.06 20.95
N HIS A 723 -12.09 4.24 20.46
CA HIS A 723 -11.22 5.19 21.16
C HIS A 723 -11.94 6.47 21.59
N GLY A 724 -13.27 6.55 21.53
CA GLY A 724 -14.02 7.73 21.96
C GLY A 724 -14.10 8.86 20.92
N GLU A 725 -13.61 8.67 19.70
CA GLU A 725 -13.75 9.66 18.62
C GLU A 725 -15.18 9.70 18.06
N THR A 726 -15.72 10.90 17.82
CA THR A 726 -16.99 11.09 17.11
C THR A 726 -16.93 10.48 15.72
N VAL A 727 -17.88 9.59 15.41
CA VAL A 727 -18.00 8.97 14.09
C VAL A 727 -19.06 9.69 13.28
N ARG A 728 -18.67 10.20 12.12
CA ARG A 728 -19.57 10.85 11.17
C ARG A 728 -19.83 9.94 9.98
N LYS A 729 -21.09 9.80 9.59
CA LYS A 729 -21.53 9.05 8.40
C LYS A 729 -22.17 10.03 7.42
N LEU A 730 -21.82 9.90 6.15
CA LEU A 730 -22.52 10.64 5.09
C LEU A 730 -23.99 10.20 5.09
N GLU A 731 -24.92 11.16 5.15
CA GLU A 731 -26.37 10.91 5.23
C GLU A 731 -27.07 11.29 3.93
N GLY A 732 -26.61 12.39 3.31
CA GLY A 732 -27.12 12.88 2.03
C GLY A 732 -26.55 14.24 1.68
N PHE A 733 -27.41 15.13 1.18
CA PHE A 733 -27.03 16.49 0.79
C PHE A 733 -28.08 17.52 1.24
N GLN A 734 -27.65 18.76 1.30
CA GLN A 734 -28.48 19.91 1.64
C GLN A 734 -28.45 20.90 0.48
N THR A 735 -29.63 21.40 0.16
CA THR A 735 -29.86 22.56 -0.70
C THR A 735 -30.26 23.76 0.18
N PRO A 736 -30.39 24.99 -0.36
CA PRO A 736 -30.87 26.12 0.42
C PRO A 736 -32.29 25.93 0.98
N ASP A 737 -33.11 25.12 0.30
CA ASP A 737 -34.53 24.94 0.62
C ASP A 737 -34.78 23.71 1.52
N GLU A 738 -34.00 22.63 1.35
CA GLU A 738 -34.25 21.35 2.00
C GLU A 738 -32.99 20.50 2.25
N VAL A 739 -33.10 19.57 3.20
CA VAL A 739 -32.12 18.51 3.47
C VAL A 739 -32.64 17.18 2.96
N VAL A 740 -31.95 16.58 2.00
CA VAL A 740 -32.34 15.33 1.35
C VAL A 740 -31.46 14.18 1.84
N LYS A 741 -32.09 13.15 2.43
CA LYS A 741 -31.40 11.92 2.84
C LYS A 741 -31.35 10.94 1.66
N THR A 742 -30.15 10.51 1.30
CA THR A 742 -29.92 9.57 0.18
C THR A 742 -29.49 8.19 0.66
N ARG A 743 -29.17 8.05 1.96
CA ARG A 743 -28.69 6.80 2.55
C ARG A 743 -29.71 6.27 3.55
N LEU A 744 -30.79 5.75 2.98
CA LEU A 744 -31.95 5.25 3.73
C LEU A 744 -31.64 3.91 4.43
N LYS A 745 -30.79 3.07 3.84
CA LYS A 745 -30.49 1.73 4.35
C LYS A 745 -29.27 1.67 5.26
N VAL A 746 -29.37 0.88 6.32
CA VAL A 746 -28.27 0.56 7.23
C VAL A 746 -27.81 -0.86 6.98
N TRP A 747 -26.80 -1.00 6.13
CA TRP A 747 -26.21 -2.30 5.84
C TRP A 747 -25.25 -2.75 6.94
N THR A 748 -25.46 -3.97 7.43
CA THR A 748 -24.54 -4.70 8.30
C THR A 748 -23.82 -5.77 7.47
N ILE A 749 -22.49 -5.79 7.54
CA ILE A 749 -21.70 -6.82 6.87
C ILE A 749 -21.77 -8.11 7.69
N LYS A 750 -22.26 -9.19 7.08
CA LYS A 750 -22.32 -10.53 7.66
C LYS A 750 -21.46 -11.49 6.83
N LYS A 751 -21.01 -12.57 7.46
CA LYS A 751 -20.37 -13.66 6.73
C LYS A 751 -21.46 -14.49 6.05
N LYS A 752 -21.26 -14.87 4.80
CA LYS A 752 -22.19 -15.78 4.09
C LYS A 752 -22.36 -17.08 4.87
N SER A 753 -23.59 -17.58 4.91
CA SER A 753 -23.88 -18.85 5.57
C SER A 753 -23.28 -20.00 4.76
N LYS A 754 -22.81 -21.07 5.42
CA LYS A 754 -22.29 -22.25 4.71
C LYS A 754 -23.35 -23.01 3.90
N VAL A 755 -24.63 -22.69 4.10
CA VAL A 755 -25.75 -23.35 3.42
C VAL A 755 -25.90 -22.85 1.98
N ASP A 756 -25.45 -21.61 1.70
CA ASP A 756 -25.50 -21.02 0.35
C ASP A 756 -24.43 -21.59 -0.59
N GLU A 757 -23.35 -22.17 -0.04
CA GLU A 757 -22.32 -22.85 -0.86
C GLU A 757 -22.87 -24.11 -1.54
N GLU A 758 -23.80 -24.86 -0.93
CA GLU A 758 -24.36 -26.09 -1.52
C GLU A 758 -25.33 -25.81 -2.69
N ALA A 759 -25.91 -24.62 -2.77
CA ALA A 759 -26.81 -24.23 -3.86
C ALA A 759 -26.06 -23.79 -5.14
N GLU A 760 -24.88 -23.17 -5.02
CA GLU A 760 -24.04 -22.77 -6.16
C GLU A 760 -23.00 -23.84 -6.56
N THR A 761 -22.69 -24.80 -5.68
CA THR A 761 -21.69 -25.87 -5.94
C THR A 761 -22.27 -27.14 -6.56
N GLY A 762 -23.48 -27.09 -7.12
CA GLY A 762 -24.04 -28.17 -7.92
C GLY A 762 -23.32 -28.46 -9.24
N ALA A 763 -22.26 -27.70 -9.59
CA ALA A 763 -21.52 -27.87 -10.85
C ALA A 763 -20.03 -28.24 -10.73
N LEU A 764 -19.37 -28.12 -9.58
CA LEU A 764 -17.94 -28.47 -9.45
C LEU A 764 -17.61 -28.95 -8.03
N ALA A 765 -17.66 -30.26 -7.84
CA ALA A 765 -17.32 -30.92 -6.60
C ALA A 765 -15.79 -31.01 -6.37
N LEU A 766 -15.42 -30.93 -5.08
CA LEU A 766 -14.25 -31.51 -4.41
C LEU A 766 -12.91 -30.75 -4.44
N SER A 767 -12.65 -29.96 -3.39
CA SER A 767 -11.43 -30.11 -2.59
C SER A 767 -11.56 -29.44 -1.21
N GLY A 768 -11.33 -30.23 -0.15
CA GLY A 768 -11.51 -29.82 1.24
C GLY A 768 -10.39 -28.89 1.73
N ALA A 769 -10.76 -27.69 2.18
CA ALA A 769 -9.89 -26.80 2.93
C ALA A 769 -10.32 -26.75 4.41
N SER A 770 -9.53 -27.38 5.28
CA SER A 770 -9.58 -27.10 6.72
C SER A 770 -8.71 -25.86 7.01
N GLY A 771 -9.31 -24.80 7.57
CA GLY A 771 -8.56 -23.59 7.92
C GLY A 771 -9.45 -22.39 8.26
N SER A 772 -10.46 -22.54 9.11
CA SER A 772 -11.23 -21.42 9.65
C SER A 772 -10.46 -20.71 10.77
N SER A 773 -10.15 -19.44 10.60
CA SER A 773 -9.66 -18.56 11.66
C SER A 773 -10.84 -18.20 12.59
N ARG A 774 -10.82 -18.65 13.85
CA ARG A 774 -11.81 -18.26 14.87
C ARG A 774 -11.42 -16.91 15.49
N SER A 775 -12.42 -16.04 15.65
CA SER A 775 -12.41 -14.82 16.46
C SER A 775 -12.44 -15.14 17.96
N SER A 776 -11.94 -14.22 18.77
CA SER A 776 -11.92 -14.30 20.24
C SER A 776 -13.30 -14.08 20.85
N VAL A 777 -14.00 -15.15 21.23
CA VAL A 777 -14.95 -15.14 22.34
C VAL A 777 -14.87 -16.51 23.02
N ASN A 778 -14.63 -16.51 24.33
CA ASN A 778 -14.60 -17.69 25.18
C ASN A 778 -16.01 -18.32 25.25
N ASN A 779 -16.15 -19.57 24.84
CA ASN A 779 -17.18 -20.47 25.35
C ASN A 779 -16.69 -21.92 25.18
N CYS A 780 -16.33 -22.52 26.30
CA CYS A 780 -16.05 -23.94 26.43
C CYS A 780 -17.30 -24.77 26.07
N THR A 781 -17.12 -25.80 25.25
CA THR A 781 -18.05 -26.93 25.16
C THR A 781 -17.18 -28.18 25.19
N GLU A 782 -17.40 -29.06 26.16
CA GLU A 782 -16.66 -30.31 26.29
C GLU A 782 -16.92 -31.22 25.08
N PRO A 783 -15.89 -31.87 24.49
CA PRO A 783 -16.12 -32.85 23.43
C PRO A 783 -16.70 -34.15 24.00
N GLU A 784 -17.71 -34.70 23.33
CA GLU A 784 -18.24 -36.04 23.61
C GLU A 784 -17.15 -37.11 23.54
N LYS A 785 -17.20 -38.07 24.47
CA LYS A 785 -16.25 -39.20 24.55
C LYS A 785 -16.35 -40.09 23.32
N VAL A 786 -15.45 -39.88 22.35
CA VAL A 786 -15.26 -40.78 21.22
C VAL A 786 -14.55 -42.05 21.71
N GLN A 787 -15.14 -43.22 21.45
CA GLN A 787 -14.52 -44.52 21.73
C GLN A 787 -13.19 -44.63 20.98
N VAL A 788 -12.09 -44.65 21.73
CA VAL A 788 -10.74 -44.81 21.21
C VAL A 788 -10.59 -46.23 20.66
N CYS A 789 -10.13 -46.35 19.41
CA CYS A 789 -9.85 -47.62 18.73
C CYS A 789 -8.91 -48.51 19.57
N ASP A 790 -9.18 -49.82 19.62
CA ASP A 790 -8.39 -50.85 20.32
C ASP A 790 -6.88 -50.84 20.01
N GLN A 791 -6.45 -50.18 18.92
CA GLN A 791 -5.04 -49.98 18.59
C GLN A 791 -4.32 -49.00 19.53
N LEU A 792 -4.99 -47.94 20.02
CA LEU A 792 -4.38 -46.99 20.96
C LEU A 792 -4.26 -47.60 22.36
N THR A 793 -5.24 -48.41 22.76
CA THR A 793 -5.23 -49.14 24.04
C THR A 793 -4.08 -50.16 24.09
N ARG A 794 -3.70 -50.77 22.96
CA ARG A 794 -2.52 -51.68 22.89
C ARG A 794 -1.18 -50.95 22.92
N LEU A 795 -1.11 -49.71 22.42
CA LEU A 795 0.10 -48.88 22.49
C LEU A 795 0.33 -48.27 23.89
N LEU A 796 -0.71 -48.20 24.71
CA LEU A 796 -0.71 -47.50 26.01
C LEU A 796 -0.95 -48.42 27.22
N ALA A 797 -1.07 -49.74 27.06
CA ALA A 797 -1.19 -50.67 28.19
C ALA A 797 0.21 -51.02 28.76
N PRO A 798 0.50 -50.67 30.03
CA PRO A 798 1.75 -51.05 30.66
C PRO A 798 1.60 -52.45 31.23
N ASN A 799 1.87 -53.49 30.43
CA ASN A 799 2.03 -54.83 30.98
C ASN A 799 3.35 -55.44 30.50
N GLU A 800 4.16 -55.76 31.50
CA GLU A 800 5.44 -56.46 31.51
C GLU A 800 6.71 -55.60 31.41
N ILE A 801 7.38 -55.55 32.57
CA ILE A 801 8.62 -54.87 32.91
C ILE A 801 9.76 -55.43 32.05
N LEU A 802 10.25 -54.66 31.07
CA LEU A 802 11.57 -54.85 30.45
C LEU A 802 12.21 -53.49 30.14
N ALA A 803 13.52 -53.42 30.36
CA ALA A 803 14.33 -52.21 30.31
C ALA A 803 14.41 -51.60 28.90
N ASN A 804 13.50 -50.68 28.60
CA ASN A 804 13.59 -49.56 27.63
C ASN A 804 12.19 -48.93 27.53
N SER A 805 11.94 -47.86 28.29
CA SER A 805 10.65 -47.16 28.26
C SER A 805 10.44 -46.47 26.89
N PRO A 806 9.31 -46.67 26.20
CA PRO A 806 8.92 -45.82 25.07
C PRO A 806 8.60 -44.39 25.57
N PRO A 807 8.74 -43.36 24.72
CA PRO A 807 8.55 -41.97 25.13
C PRO A 807 7.11 -41.76 25.60
N ASN A 808 6.97 -41.26 26.83
CA ASN A 808 5.70 -40.90 27.44
C ASN A 808 5.06 -39.80 26.57
N ILE A 809 3.96 -40.11 25.88
CA ILE A 809 3.14 -39.08 25.24
C ILE A 809 2.44 -38.36 26.38
N ASP A 810 2.75 -37.08 26.60
CA ASP A 810 2.10 -36.33 27.66
C ASP A 810 0.59 -36.16 27.39
N ASP A 811 -0.19 -35.94 28.46
CA ASP A 811 -1.65 -35.77 28.35
C ASP A 811 -2.04 -34.61 27.43
N PHE A 812 -1.14 -33.63 27.28
CA PHE A 812 -1.33 -32.49 26.38
C PHE A 812 -1.26 -32.89 24.90
N ALA A 813 -0.28 -33.72 24.54
CA ALA A 813 -0.09 -34.28 23.20
C ALA A 813 -1.21 -35.25 22.84
N LEU A 814 -1.67 -36.07 23.79
CA LEU A 814 -2.84 -36.94 23.60
C LEU A 814 -4.11 -36.11 23.34
N THR A 815 -4.32 -35.05 24.14
CA THR A 815 -5.45 -34.12 23.97
C THR A 815 -5.37 -33.39 22.62
N ALA A 816 -4.18 -32.98 22.19
CA ALA A 816 -3.98 -32.34 20.89
C ALA A 816 -4.30 -33.29 19.72
N LEU A 817 -3.91 -34.56 19.83
CA LEU A 817 -4.17 -35.60 18.84
C LEU A 817 -5.68 -35.88 18.70
N LEU A 818 -6.38 -36.02 19.83
CA LEU A 818 -7.84 -36.22 19.88
C LEU A 818 -8.62 -35.01 19.33
N LYS A 819 -8.07 -33.80 19.45
CA LYS A 819 -8.60 -32.56 18.84
C LYS A 819 -8.30 -32.43 17.34
N GLY A 820 -7.72 -33.46 16.70
CA GLY A 820 -7.44 -33.50 15.27
C GLY A 820 -6.08 -32.95 14.84
N SER A 821 -5.19 -32.67 15.80
CA SER A 821 -3.80 -32.25 15.51
C SER A 821 -2.95 -33.45 15.13
N SER A 822 -1.89 -33.22 14.35
CA SER A 822 -0.89 -34.25 14.03
C SER A 822 0.28 -34.19 15.01
N LEU A 823 0.71 -35.33 15.54
CA LEU A 823 1.90 -35.45 16.37
C LEU A 823 3.12 -35.69 15.49
N LYS A 824 4.16 -34.87 15.65
CA LYS A 824 5.41 -35.00 14.89
C LYS A 824 6.24 -36.14 15.47
N VAL A 825 6.59 -37.12 14.65
CA VAL A 825 7.48 -38.23 15.04
C VAL A 825 8.92 -37.88 14.68
N ASP A 826 9.15 -37.34 13.49
CA ASP A 826 10.44 -36.81 13.01
C ASP A 826 10.24 -35.67 11.99
N ASN A 827 11.30 -35.28 11.27
CA ASN A 827 11.24 -34.18 10.30
C ASN A 827 10.40 -34.47 9.04
N GLU A 828 10.16 -35.75 8.73
CA GLU A 828 9.53 -36.19 7.49
C GLU A 828 8.16 -36.84 7.72
N THR A 829 7.88 -37.26 8.96
CA THR A 829 6.76 -38.12 9.34
C THR A 829 5.95 -37.55 10.51
N SER A 830 4.63 -37.51 10.35
CA SER A 830 3.69 -37.12 11.41
C SER A 830 2.52 -38.09 11.52
N LEU A 831 2.06 -38.34 12.74
CA LEU A 831 0.91 -39.19 13.05
C LEU A 831 -0.35 -38.34 13.19
N LYS A 832 -1.47 -38.77 12.61
CA LYS A 832 -2.76 -38.09 12.75
C LYS A 832 -3.89 -39.12 12.89
N ILE A 833 -4.90 -38.82 13.70
CA ILE A 833 -6.14 -39.61 13.73
C ILE A 833 -6.99 -39.23 12.51
N ARG A 834 -7.26 -40.20 11.64
CA ARG A 834 -8.27 -40.07 10.59
C ARG A 834 -9.65 -40.32 11.20
N PRO A 835 -10.63 -39.41 11.01
CA PRO A 835 -11.99 -39.63 11.50
C PRO A 835 -12.64 -40.84 10.83
N ALA A 836 -13.71 -41.35 11.45
CA ALA A 836 -14.51 -42.43 10.87
C ALA A 836 -15.22 -41.93 9.60
N GLU A 837 -15.11 -42.67 8.51
CA GLU A 837 -15.67 -42.31 7.21
C GLU A 837 -16.65 -43.39 6.75
N VAL A 838 -17.71 -42.98 6.06
CA VAL A 838 -18.63 -43.93 5.42
C VAL A 838 -18.15 -44.10 3.98
N ASP A 839 -17.90 -45.33 3.55
CA ASP A 839 -17.57 -45.54 2.15
C ASP A 839 -18.79 -45.36 1.24
N GLU A 840 -18.51 -45.28 -0.06
CA GLU A 840 -19.45 -45.16 -1.17
C GLU A 840 -20.52 -46.27 -1.23
N HIS A 841 -20.40 -47.32 -0.42
CA HIS A 841 -21.37 -48.41 -0.28
C HIS A 841 -22.12 -48.38 1.06
N GLY A 842 -21.95 -47.33 1.87
CA GLY A 842 -22.65 -47.14 3.14
C GLY A 842 -22.01 -47.81 4.35
N ASN A 843 -20.82 -48.42 4.22
CA ASN A 843 -20.15 -49.08 5.35
C ASN A 843 -19.32 -48.07 6.14
N LYS A 844 -19.52 -48.02 7.47
CA LYS A 844 -18.76 -47.16 8.38
C LYS A 844 -17.38 -47.76 8.65
N ARG A 845 -16.33 -47.07 8.20
CA ARG A 845 -14.93 -47.34 8.57
C ARG A 845 -14.61 -46.61 9.86
N PRO A 846 -14.13 -47.29 10.92
CA PRO A 846 -13.83 -46.65 12.20
C PRO A 846 -12.59 -45.74 12.09
N ALA A 847 -12.49 -44.78 13.01
CA ALA A 847 -11.33 -43.88 13.08
C ALA A 847 -10.03 -44.67 13.35
N GLN A 848 -8.96 -44.32 12.63
CA GLN A 848 -7.65 -45.00 12.72
C GLN A 848 -6.50 -44.00 12.75
N LEU A 849 -5.39 -44.39 13.37
CA LEU A 849 -4.15 -43.61 13.38
C LEU A 849 -3.40 -43.82 12.06
N VAL A 850 -2.99 -42.74 11.39
CA VAL A 850 -2.35 -42.79 10.07
C VAL A 850 -1.06 -41.95 10.08
N GLU A 851 -0.01 -42.49 9.47
CA GLU A 851 1.24 -41.77 9.18
C GLU A 851 1.11 -40.94 7.89
N VAL A 852 1.55 -39.68 7.97
CA VAL A 852 1.52 -38.73 6.85
C VAL A 852 2.94 -38.25 6.56
N SER A 853 3.41 -38.55 5.33
CA SER A 853 4.71 -38.08 4.80
C SER A 853 4.61 -36.66 4.26
N ARG A 854 5.63 -35.83 4.52
CA ARG A 854 5.67 -34.39 4.18
C ARG A 854 6.47 -34.00 2.92
N ALA A 855 6.85 -34.94 2.05
CA ALA A 855 7.59 -34.57 0.83
C ALA A 855 6.74 -33.63 -0.07
N PRO A 856 7.18 -32.38 -0.32
CA PRO A 856 6.48 -31.50 -1.25
C PRO A 856 6.76 -31.98 -2.67
N ALA A 857 5.72 -32.42 -3.37
CA ALA A 857 5.79 -32.54 -4.82
C ALA A 857 5.69 -31.14 -5.42
N ASP A 858 6.75 -30.67 -6.09
CA ASP A 858 6.73 -29.45 -6.91
C ASP A 858 5.85 -29.70 -8.15
N ASP A 859 4.53 -29.61 -7.98
CA ASP A 859 3.64 -29.49 -9.14
C ASP A 859 3.67 -28.04 -9.63
N LEU A 860 4.62 -27.75 -10.52
CA LEU A 860 4.81 -26.44 -11.14
C LEU A 860 3.85 -26.20 -12.32
N LYS A 861 2.92 -27.12 -12.62
CA LYS A 861 2.00 -27.02 -13.76
C LYS A 861 0.98 -25.88 -13.65
N TRP A 862 0.78 -25.30 -12.46
CA TRP A 862 -0.09 -24.13 -12.26
C TRP A 862 0.60 -22.78 -12.51
N MET A 863 1.94 -22.76 -12.65
CA MET A 863 2.67 -21.54 -13.04
C MET A 863 2.40 -21.12 -14.49
N ASP A 864 1.86 -22.01 -15.31
CA ASP A 864 1.39 -21.75 -16.68
C ASP A 864 -0.13 -21.47 -16.75
N PHE A 865 -0.79 -21.21 -15.62
CA PHE A 865 -2.22 -20.87 -15.62
C PHE A 865 -2.46 -19.41 -16.04
N GLU A 866 -2.75 -19.22 -17.33
CA GLU A 866 -3.07 -17.94 -18.00
C GLU A 866 -4.40 -17.30 -17.55
N GLY A 867 -5.15 -17.92 -16.63
CA GLY A 867 -6.51 -17.51 -16.27
C GLY A 867 -6.65 -16.31 -15.33
N TRP A 868 -5.55 -15.69 -14.85
CA TRP A 868 -5.66 -14.49 -14.02
C TRP A 868 -6.08 -13.25 -14.80
N ASP A 869 -5.71 -13.18 -16.08
CA ASP A 869 -6.13 -12.10 -16.96
C ASP A 869 -7.62 -12.27 -17.32
N GLN A 870 -8.12 -13.51 -17.41
CA GLN A 870 -9.53 -13.78 -17.72
C GLN A 870 -10.51 -13.50 -16.57
N LEU A 871 -10.06 -13.41 -15.31
CA LEU A 871 -10.93 -13.06 -14.16
C LEU A 871 -11.34 -11.58 -14.12
N PHE A 872 -10.53 -10.69 -14.72
CA PHE A 872 -10.82 -9.26 -14.84
C PHE A 872 -11.12 -8.82 -16.29
N THR A 873 -11.02 -9.78 -17.21
CA THR A 873 -11.47 -9.67 -18.60
C THR A 873 -12.35 -10.89 -18.86
N GLN A 874 -13.61 -10.90 -18.40
CA GLN A 874 -14.58 -11.84 -18.96
C GLN A 874 -15.41 -11.17 -20.06
N PRO A 875 -15.66 -11.91 -21.14
CA PRO A 875 -16.40 -11.43 -22.30
C PRO A 875 -17.88 -11.28 -21.97
N GLU A 876 -18.55 -10.47 -22.79
CA GLU A 876 -20.00 -10.39 -22.89
C GLU A 876 -20.64 -11.78 -22.82
N GLN A 877 -21.28 -12.09 -21.70
CA GLN A 877 -22.45 -12.97 -21.71
C GLN A 877 -23.62 -12.19 -21.15
N VAL A 878 -24.42 -11.71 -22.09
CA VAL A 878 -25.70 -11.05 -21.91
C VAL A 878 -26.62 -11.94 -21.06
N LYS A 879 -27.06 -11.40 -19.92
CA LYS A 879 -28.43 -11.54 -19.37
C LYS A 879 -28.62 -10.53 -18.25
N ASP A 880 -28.74 -9.27 -18.68
CA ASP A 880 -29.72 -8.26 -18.25
C ASP A 880 -29.17 -6.89 -18.70
N GLU A 881 -29.84 -6.32 -19.70
CA GLU A 881 -29.43 -5.17 -20.49
C GLU A 881 -29.16 -3.94 -19.61
N TYR A 882 -27.88 -3.63 -19.36
CA TYR A 882 -27.46 -2.25 -19.18
C TYR A 882 -27.54 -1.58 -20.56
N GLN A 883 -28.64 -0.89 -20.85
CA GLN A 883 -28.71 -0.03 -22.03
C GLN A 883 -27.61 1.03 -21.92
N GLN A 884 -26.63 0.96 -22.82
CA GLN A 884 -25.78 2.09 -23.14
C GLN A 884 -26.69 3.31 -23.38
N PRO A 885 -26.36 4.51 -22.86
CA PRO A 885 -27.03 5.71 -23.32
C PRO A 885 -26.81 5.83 -24.84
N ASP A 886 -27.90 6.05 -25.57
CA ASP A 886 -27.86 6.24 -27.02
C ASP A 886 -26.95 7.43 -27.37
N LEU A 887 -25.84 7.14 -28.04
CA LEU A 887 -24.86 8.13 -28.49
C LEU A 887 -25.22 8.68 -29.89
N SER A 888 -26.38 8.35 -30.46
CA SER A 888 -26.81 8.82 -31.79
C SER A 888 -27.14 10.32 -31.88
N PHE A 889 -27.03 11.07 -30.78
CA PHE A 889 -27.21 12.53 -30.77
C PHE A 889 -25.99 13.31 -31.31
N PHE A 890 -24.88 12.64 -31.65
CA PHE A 890 -23.70 13.28 -32.25
C PHE A 890 -23.81 13.27 -33.78
N PRO A 891 -23.75 14.44 -34.47
CA PRO A 891 -23.63 14.44 -35.92
C PRO A 891 -22.33 13.73 -36.32
N GLU A 892 -22.45 12.72 -37.18
CA GLU A 892 -21.33 12.02 -37.80
C GLU A 892 -20.45 13.03 -38.53
N LEU A 893 -19.31 13.37 -37.93
CA LEU A 893 -18.20 13.96 -38.66
C LEU A 893 -17.32 12.81 -39.13
N GLU A 894 -17.39 12.52 -40.43
CA GLU A 894 -16.46 11.65 -41.14
C GLU A 894 -15.03 12.18 -40.99
N SER A 895 -14.30 11.71 -39.98
CA SER A 895 -12.84 11.72 -39.99
C SER A 895 -12.33 10.58 -39.11
N ASP A 896 -11.62 9.65 -39.76
CA ASP A 896 -11.10 8.40 -39.24
C ASP A 896 -10.41 8.50 -37.86
N TRP A 897 -10.98 7.78 -36.88
CA TRP A 897 -10.39 7.53 -35.57
C TRP A 897 -9.64 6.19 -35.58
N PRO A 898 -8.37 6.09 -35.16
CA PRO A 898 -7.58 4.87 -35.30
C PRO A 898 -7.77 3.89 -34.12
N LEU A 899 -9.01 3.75 -33.61
CA LEU A 899 -9.38 2.75 -32.58
C LEU A 899 -10.81 2.23 -32.80
N ALA A 900 -11.17 1.96 -34.06
CA ALA A 900 -12.27 1.04 -34.34
C ALA A 900 -11.83 -0.41 -34.10
#